data_AF-A0A1K1NG99-F1
#
_entry.id   AF-A0A1K1NG99-F1
#
_cell.length_a   1.000
_cell.length_b   1.000
_cell.length_c   1.000
_cell.angle_alpha   90.00
_cell.angle_beta   90.00
_cell.angle_gamma   90.00
#
_symmetry.space_group_name_H-M   'P 1'
#
loop_
_entity.id
_entity.type
_entity.pdbx_description
1 polymer ?
#
loop_
_entity_poly.entity_id
_entity_poly.type
_entity_poly.pdbx_seq_one_letter_code
_entity_poly.pdbx_strand_id
1 'polypeptide(L)'
;MERLWNINYIKVMTANFSLFFAFYLLTPLLPLYLHETFGATKDVIGLVLSGYTIIALLSRPFSGYLVDSFPRRMVLLVSYTAFAIFFAGYLAASTLMLFTIVRTLHGGPFGALTVANSTVAIDVLPSSRRNEGIGYYGLSNNLAMAISPTFAILIYSQTHNFELLFWLAFAIATFGLAVDATVKLRPHTSLNTPKKKLSLDRFFLLRGWLLGVNMVFFGFCFGVLSNYLAIYGKQVMGITGGTGTWFMLCSIGLILSRLQGGKALRQGKLTQNAAGGILISLVGYTLFVAAPNMIGYYGSAILIGLGNGHMWPAFQNMMISMAQHNERGTANSTILVSWDVGMGLGILLGGVIAENVGYTAAFWTVAAMNLTGALLYFLSTQKSVRKYLAVTLLLFTVLPTWAGNKIYTPRVKSLTSIVNGDWRNRPIMTLGSSDQLVIGFDELSHTYHRMTYHLEHCEADWTTSEEIFESDWLQGFNDNPIDDYQNSINTTVLYTHYELRIPNERCQLKMSGNYRLTVYDEDDADEKVLEVEFYVVEPLMTIGVEATTNTDIDHNESHQQLSINVKYNNLRITNLEEQIHTIVIQNWREDEARHNIHPNFISNKGLQWEHNRELIFYGGNEYHKFEVLDVSHPTMGIDRIAWDGKNYQVYPYPAVVRRNYLTDVDADGAFCIRNSDRRESDYTCDYVWVNYELQAPYQGDLYINGQWTTDADKDKYKMRYDGTRQIYYTALLQKQGYYNYQYLTDKGEIPPSEGNFYETSNRYQVLVYYKEVGGRTWQLVGYRALILR
;
A
#
# COMPACT_ATOMS: atom_id res chain seq x y z
N MET A 1 -9.56 -11.67 -15.53
CA MET A 1 -9.01 -10.33 -15.86
C MET A 1 -10.11 -9.28 -15.74
N GLU A 2 -9.89 -8.24 -14.93
CA GLU A 2 -10.84 -7.13 -14.81
C GLU A 2 -10.98 -6.37 -16.15
N ARG A 3 -12.23 -6.05 -16.53
CA ARG A 3 -12.52 -5.33 -17.77
C ARG A 3 -12.27 -3.82 -17.58
N LEU A 4 -11.35 -3.25 -18.37
CA LEU A 4 -11.13 -1.80 -18.41
C LEU A 4 -12.40 -1.06 -18.84
N TRP A 5 -13.00 -1.54 -19.94
CA TRP A 5 -14.24 -1.02 -20.50
C TRP A 5 -15.44 -1.55 -19.71
N ASN A 6 -15.63 -1.03 -18.50
CA ASN A 6 -16.83 -1.27 -17.73
C ASN A 6 -17.90 -0.20 -18.04
N ILE A 7 -19.16 -0.52 -17.75
CA ILE A 7 -20.28 0.34 -18.12
C ILE A 7 -20.23 1.72 -17.47
N ASN A 8 -19.77 1.83 -16.21
CA ASN A 8 -19.65 3.11 -15.54
C ASN A 8 -18.54 3.97 -16.17
N TYR A 9 -17.42 3.37 -16.54
CA TYR A 9 -16.35 4.07 -17.24
C TYR A 9 -16.78 4.57 -18.62
N ILE A 10 -17.53 3.76 -19.38
CA ILE A 10 -18.10 4.19 -20.68
C ILE A 10 -19.07 5.35 -20.48
N LYS A 11 -19.96 5.29 -19.48
CA LYS A 11 -20.90 6.39 -19.17
C LYS A 11 -20.17 7.71 -18.90
N VAL A 12 -19.16 7.68 -18.04
CA VAL A 12 -18.35 8.85 -17.69
C VAL A 12 -17.61 9.40 -18.92
N MET A 13 -17.07 8.54 -19.79
CA MET A 13 -16.47 8.97 -21.06
C MET A 13 -17.48 9.59 -22.02
N THR A 14 -18.68 9.03 -22.12
CA THR A 14 -19.78 9.59 -22.93
C THR A 14 -20.20 10.96 -22.40
N ALA A 15 -20.36 11.10 -21.10
CA ALA A 15 -20.70 12.37 -20.49
C ALA A 15 -19.59 13.42 -20.65
N ASN A 16 -18.32 13.01 -20.59
CA ASN A 16 -17.18 13.88 -20.91
C ASN A 16 -17.18 14.32 -22.39
N PHE A 17 -17.48 13.40 -23.31
CA PHE A 17 -17.63 13.72 -24.73
C PHE A 17 -18.75 14.73 -24.93
N SER A 18 -19.94 14.52 -24.35
CA SER A 18 -21.09 15.42 -24.44
C SER A 18 -20.77 16.82 -23.91
N LEU A 19 -20.08 16.90 -22.77
CA LEU A 19 -19.60 18.17 -22.20
C LEU A 19 -18.76 18.96 -23.21
N PHE A 20 -17.67 18.36 -23.70
CA PHE A 20 -16.76 19.03 -24.62
C PHE A 20 -17.42 19.28 -25.97
N PHE A 21 -18.31 18.39 -26.42
CA PHE A 21 -19.02 18.56 -27.69
C PHE A 21 -19.94 19.78 -27.64
N ALA A 22 -20.77 19.91 -26.60
CA ALA A 22 -21.63 21.08 -26.39
C ALA A 22 -20.81 22.38 -26.29
N PHE A 23 -19.68 22.33 -25.59
CA PHE A 23 -18.79 23.49 -25.45
C PHE A 23 -18.17 23.93 -26.78
N TYR A 24 -17.56 22.99 -27.53
CA TYR A 24 -16.92 23.27 -28.81
C TYR A 24 -17.92 23.56 -29.94
N LEU A 25 -19.21 23.24 -29.76
CA LEU A 25 -20.25 23.56 -30.72
C LEU A 25 -20.46 25.07 -30.82
N LEU A 26 -20.36 25.78 -29.69
CA LEU A 26 -20.58 27.23 -29.65
C LEU A 26 -19.28 28.02 -29.85
N THR A 27 -18.19 27.57 -29.24
CA THR A 27 -16.93 28.31 -29.15
C THR A 27 -16.44 28.99 -30.45
N PRO A 28 -16.42 28.32 -31.64
CA PRO A 28 -15.94 28.95 -32.87
C PRO A 28 -16.88 30.01 -33.44
N LEU A 29 -18.18 29.95 -33.11
CA LEU A 29 -19.22 30.83 -33.66
C LEU A 29 -19.63 31.94 -32.69
N LEU A 30 -19.24 31.87 -31.42
CA LEU A 30 -19.52 32.92 -30.44
C LEU A 30 -19.01 34.32 -30.84
N PRO A 31 -17.79 34.51 -31.38
CA PRO A 31 -17.36 35.82 -31.87
C PRO A 31 -18.30 36.37 -32.95
N LEU A 32 -18.77 35.50 -33.84
CA LEU A 32 -19.67 35.86 -34.93
C LEU A 32 -21.04 36.25 -34.40
N TYR A 33 -21.60 35.46 -33.48
CA TYR A 33 -22.86 35.76 -32.80
C TYR A 33 -22.83 37.13 -32.09
N LEU A 34 -21.78 37.40 -31.33
CA LEU A 34 -21.62 38.67 -30.61
C LEU A 34 -21.56 39.87 -31.56
N HIS A 35 -20.90 39.71 -32.71
CA HIS A 35 -20.80 40.74 -33.72
C HIS A 35 -22.13 40.95 -34.46
N GLU A 36 -22.74 39.89 -34.98
CA GLU A 36 -23.93 39.95 -35.84
C GLU A 36 -25.20 40.28 -35.05
N THR A 37 -25.32 39.82 -33.80
CA THR A 37 -26.54 40.00 -32.99
C THR A 37 -26.48 41.26 -32.12
N PHE A 38 -25.31 41.57 -31.54
CA PHE A 38 -25.17 42.69 -30.59
C PHE A 38 -24.33 43.85 -31.12
N GLY A 39 -23.75 43.75 -32.32
CA GLY A 39 -22.85 44.77 -32.85
C GLY A 39 -21.57 44.93 -32.03
N ALA A 40 -21.16 43.89 -31.28
CA ALA A 40 -20.02 43.98 -30.38
C ALA A 40 -18.72 44.25 -31.16
N THR A 41 -17.91 45.16 -30.61
CA THR A 41 -16.57 45.46 -31.12
C THR A 41 -15.59 44.35 -30.75
N LYS A 42 -14.44 44.28 -31.44
CA LYS A 42 -13.47 43.18 -31.27
C LYS A 42 -12.91 43.09 -29.85
N ASP A 43 -12.68 44.23 -29.21
CA ASP A 43 -12.23 44.36 -27.82
C ASP A 43 -13.28 43.81 -26.84
N VAL A 44 -14.55 44.15 -27.04
CA VAL A 44 -15.65 43.64 -26.21
C VAL A 44 -15.81 42.13 -26.40
N ILE A 45 -15.74 41.63 -27.64
CA ILE A 45 -15.75 40.18 -27.92
C ILE A 45 -14.62 39.48 -27.16
N GLY A 46 -13.40 40.02 -27.22
CA GLY A 46 -12.25 39.50 -26.48
C GLY A 46 -12.48 39.45 -24.97
N LEU A 47 -13.07 40.50 -24.38
CA LEU A 47 -13.41 40.56 -22.96
C LEU A 47 -14.45 39.50 -22.58
N VAL A 48 -15.52 39.35 -23.36
CA VAL A 48 -16.57 38.35 -23.13
C VAL A 48 -16.03 36.92 -23.16
N LEU A 49 -15.16 36.62 -24.14
CA LEU A 49 -14.62 35.29 -24.32
C LEU A 49 -13.54 34.94 -23.29
N SER A 50 -12.75 35.91 -22.84
CA SER A 50 -11.70 35.71 -21.83
C SER A 50 -12.24 35.59 -20.40
N GLY A 51 -13.36 36.25 -20.07
CA GLY A 51 -13.99 36.17 -18.75
C GLY A 51 -14.29 34.74 -18.31
N TYR A 52 -14.79 33.91 -19.22
CA TYR A 52 -15.01 32.48 -19.01
C TYR A 52 -13.75 31.74 -18.53
N THR A 53 -12.61 31.96 -19.20
CA THR A 53 -11.35 31.27 -18.90
C THR A 53 -10.81 31.69 -17.53
N ILE A 54 -10.95 32.97 -17.17
CA ILE A 54 -10.54 33.50 -15.87
C ILE A 54 -11.34 32.83 -14.74
N ILE A 55 -12.67 32.79 -14.87
CA ILE A 55 -13.52 32.17 -13.84
C ILE A 55 -13.28 30.65 -13.76
N ALA A 56 -13.05 29.98 -14.89
CA ALA A 56 -12.68 28.56 -14.90
C ALA A 56 -11.35 28.30 -14.19
N LEU A 57 -10.34 29.13 -14.42
CA LEU A 57 -9.04 29.02 -13.74
C LEU A 57 -9.18 29.24 -12.23
N LEU A 58 -9.92 30.26 -11.80
CA LEU A 58 -10.13 30.58 -10.40
C LEU A 58 -10.96 29.53 -9.66
N SER A 59 -11.89 28.85 -10.34
CA SER A 59 -12.75 27.82 -9.71
C SER A 59 -12.04 26.48 -9.51
N ARG A 60 -11.05 26.14 -10.34
CA ARG A 60 -10.40 24.81 -10.34
C ARG A 60 -9.75 24.40 -9.01
N PRO A 61 -8.95 25.23 -8.30
CA PRO A 61 -8.37 24.84 -7.02
C PRO A 61 -9.44 24.47 -5.98
N PHE A 62 -10.53 25.25 -5.91
CA PHE A 62 -11.65 24.96 -5.03
C PHE A 62 -12.41 23.70 -5.44
N SER A 63 -12.47 23.42 -6.73
CA SER A 63 -13.14 22.24 -7.25
C SER A 63 -12.47 20.94 -6.82
N GLY A 64 -11.12 20.91 -6.78
CA GLY A 64 -10.37 19.77 -6.24
C GLY A 64 -10.73 19.48 -4.78
N TYR A 65 -10.70 20.53 -3.96
CA TYR A 65 -11.11 20.47 -2.56
C TYR A 65 -12.56 19.98 -2.39
N LEU A 66 -13.51 20.50 -3.18
CA LEU A 66 -14.91 20.10 -3.10
C LEU A 66 -15.10 18.62 -3.47
N VAL A 67 -14.44 18.14 -4.51
CA VAL A 67 -14.50 16.74 -4.95
C VAL A 67 -13.96 15.78 -3.89
N ASP A 68 -12.95 16.20 -3.13
CA ASP A 68 -12.36 15.40 -2.06
C ASP A 68 -13.09 15.53 -0.72
N SER A 69 -13.79 16.64 -0.49
CA SER A 69 -14.49 16.91 0.78
C SER A 69 -15.96 16.46 0.80
N PHE A 70 -16.61 16.40 -0.35
CA PHE A 70 -18.03 16.06 -0.49
C PHE A 70 -18.23 14.76 -1.28
N PRO A 71 -19.39 14.10 -1.16
CA PRO A 71 -19.70 12.92 -1.97
C PRO A 71 -19.52 13.21 -3.47
N ARG A 72 -18.61 12.48 -4.12
CA ARG A 72 -18.22 12.74 -5.52
C ARG A 72 -19.40 12.74 -6.49
N ARG A 73 -20.40 11.89 -6.25
CA ARG A 73 -21.66 11.86 -7.02
C ARG A 73 -22.40 13.20 -6.95
N MET A 74 -22.48 13.80 -5.75
CA MET A 74 -23.15 15.08 -5.55
C MET A 74 -22.40 16.19 -6.30
N VAL A 75 -21.08 16.27 -6.13
CA VAL A 75 -20.26 17.31 -6.78
C VAL A 75 -20.32 17.21 -8.30
N LEU A 76 -20.26 15.98 -8.85
CA LEU A 76 -20.43 15.73 -10.28
C LEU A 76 -21.78 16.25 -10.78
N LEU A 77 -22.89 15.84 -10.17
CA LEU A 77 -24.22 16.19 -10.65
C LEU A 77 -24.56 17.67 -10.49
N VAL A 78 -24.11 18.30 -9.40
CA VAL A 78 -24.31 19.74 -9.17
C VAL A 78 -23.55 20.56 -10.20
N SER A 79 -22.27 20.24 -10.44
CA SER A 79 -21.46 20.96 -11.43
C SER A 79 -21.96 20.73 -12.86
N TYR A 80 -22.40 19.52 -13.19
CA TYR A 80 -23.01 19.21 -14.49
C TYR A 80 -24.35 19.92 -14.70
N THR A 81 -25.22 19.92 -13.70
CA THR A 81 -26.49 20.66 -13.77
C THR A 81 -26.25 22.15 -13.99
N ALA A 82 -25.34 22.75 -13.22
CA ALA A 82 -24.98 24.16 -13.39
C ALA A 82 -24.43 24.43 -14.80
N PHE A 83 -23.51 23.60 -15.31
CA PHE A 83 -22.97 23.70 -16.67
C PHE A 83 -24.08 23.66 -17.74
N ALA A 84 -25.01 22.71 -17.65
CA ALA A 84 -26.12 22.60 -18.60
C ALA A 84 -27.04 23.83 -18.57
N ILE A 85 -27.38 24.34 -17.39
CA ILE A 85 -28.27 25.51 -17.22
C ILE A 85 -27.72 26.76 -17.92
N PHE A 86 -26.39 26.97 -17.94
CA PHE A 86 -25.81 28.13 -18.61
C PHE A 86 -26.06 28.16 -20.13
N PHE A 87 -26.28 27.01 -20.78
CA PHE A 87 -26.71 26.99 -22.18
C PHE A 87 -28.13 27.52 -22.37
N ALA A 88 -29.05 27.21 -21.45
CA ALA A 88 -30.37 27.85 -21.42
C ALA A 88 -30.27 29.36 -21.11
N GLY A 89 -29.27 29.76 -20.32
CA GLY A 89 -28.94 31.17 -20.08
C GLY A 89 -28.59 31.94 -21.36
N TYR A 90 -27.92 31.31 -22.33
CA TYR A 90 -27.63 31.96 -23.62
C TYR A 90 -28.90 32.22 -24.44
N LEU A 91 -29.89 31.34 -24.36
CA LEU A 91 -31.19 31.51 -25.02
C LEU A 91 -32.00 32.66 -24.40
N ALA A 92 -31.87 32.88 -23.09
CA ALA A 92 -32.55 33.95 -22.37
C ALA A 92 -31.83 35.30 -22.44
N ALA A 93 -30.57 35.33 -22.89
CA ALA A 93 -29.73 36.52 -22.89
C ALA A 93 -30.08 37.48 -24.04
N SER A 94 -31.06 38.35 -23.82
CA SER A 94 -31.50 39.36 -24.81
C SER A 94 -30.61 40.60 -24.92
N THR A 95 -29.62 40.76 -24.03
CA THR A 95 -28.69 41.89 -24.04
C THR A 95 -27.25 41.42 -23.95
N LEU A 96 -26.32 42.21 -24.52
CA LEU A 96 -24.89 41.92 -24.49
C LEU A 96 -24.34 41.78 -23.07
N MET A 97 -24.79 42.62 -22.13
CA MET A 97 -24.37 42.55 -20.73
C MET A 97 -24.82 41.26 -20.07
N LEU A 98 -26.08 40.85 -20.25
CA LEU A 98 -26.58 39.59 -19.71
C LEU A 98 -25.84 38.40 -20.32
N PHE A 99 -25.62 38.42 -21.64
CA PHE A 99 -24.82 37.40 -22.32
C PHE A 99 -23.41 37.31 -21.75
N THR A 100 -22.77 38.45 -21.49
CA THR A 100 -21.42 38.53 -20.90
C THR A 100 -21.37 37.91 -19.52
N ILE A 101 -22.35 38.21 -18.66
CA ILE A 101 -22.46 37.64 -17.31
C ILE A 101 -22.65 36.12 -17.39
N VAL A 102 -23.59 35.65 -18.21
CA VAL A 102 -23.86 34.21 -18.42
C VAL A 102 -22.58 33.51 -18.91
N ARG A 103 -21.91 34.05 -19.94
CA ARG A 103 -20.69 33.48 -20.51
C ARG A 103 -19.55 33.41 -19.50
N THR A 104 -19.35 34.48 -18.74
CA THR A 104 -18.28 34.58 -17.74
C THR A 104 -18.50 33.60 -16.60
N LEU A 105 -19.71 33.56 -16.03
CA LEU A 105 -20.05 32.67 -14.92
C LEU A 105 -20.08 31.19 -15.33
N HIS A 106 -20.37 30.87 -16.59
CA HIS A 106 -20.30 29.49 -17.12
C HIS A 106 -18.89 28.87 -16.94
N GLY A 107 -17.83 29.69 -16.84
CA GLY A 107 -16.47 29.21 -16.55
C GLY A 107 -16.37 28.40 -15.26
N GLY A 108 -17.13 28.81 -14.23
CA GLY A 108 -17.07 28.21 -12.89
C GLY A 108 -17.48 26.73 -12.92
N PRO A 109 -18.73 26.42 -13.35
CA PRO A 109 -19.20 25.05 -13.51
C PRO A 109 -18.35 24.21 -14.46
N PHE A 110 -17.85 24.78 -15.56
CA PHE A 110 -16.96 24.04 -16.45
C PHE A 110 -15.66 23.61 -15.76
N GLY A 111 -15.03 24.51 -15.02
CA GLY A 111 -13.84 24.20 -14.22
C GLY A 111 -14.12 23.11 -13.18
N ALA A 112 -15.25 23.21 -12.47
CA ALA A 112 -15.63 22.23 -11.47
C ALA A 112 -15.96 20.86 -12.05
N LEU A 113 -16.70 20.84 -13.15
CA LEU A 113 -17.17 19.63 -13.80
C LEU A 113 -16.03 18.85 -14.45
N THR A 114 -15.08 19.53 -15.07
CA THR A 114 -13.90 18.85 -15.64
C THR A 114 -13.04 18.17 -14.57
N VAL A 115 -12.92 18.76 -13.37
CA VAL A 115 -12.25 18.14 -12.22
C VAL A 115 -13.07 16.97 -11.66
N ALA A 116 -14.38 17.15 -11.45
CA ALA A 116 -15.26 16.11 -10.90
C ALA A 116 -15.34 14.90 -11.83
N ASN A 117 -15.56 15.13 -13.13
CA ASN A 117 -15.75 14.07 -14.11
C ASN A 117 -14.46 13.26 -14.34
N SER A 118 -13.31 13.93 -14.43
CA SER A 118 -12.01 13.24 -14.54
C SER A 118 -11.66 12.43 -13.28
N THR A 119 -12.06 12.90 -12.10
CA THR A 119 -11.86 12.18 -10.84
C THR A 119 -12.77 10.94 -10.75
N VAL A 120 -14.03 11.10 -11.12
CA VAL A 120 -15.00 9.99 -11.16
C VAL A 120 -14.58 8.93 -12.19
N ALA A 121 -14.02 9.33 -13.33
CA ALA A 121 -13.48 8.41 -14.32
C ALA A 121 -12.40 7.49 -13.74
N ILE A 122 -11.58 8.00 -12.81
CA ILE A 122 -10.53 7.23 -12.12
C ILE A 122 -11.13 6.24 -11.12
N ASP A 123 -12.20 6.63 -10.43
CA ASP A 123 -12.81 5.81 -9.39
C ASP A 123 -13.56 4.60 -9.95
N VAL A 124 -14.11 4.73 -11.15
CA VAL A 124 -14.81 3.63 -11.83
C VAL A 124 -13.86 2.69 -12.58
N LEU A 125 -12.56 3.01 -12.63
CA LEU A 125 -11.54 2.16 -13.25
C LEU A 125 -11.04 1.08 -12.28
N PRO A 126 -10.82 -0.16 -12.76
CA PRO A 126 -10.16 -1.20 -11.96
C PRO A 126 -8.75 -0.76 -11.58
N SER A 127 -8.35 -0.96 -10.32
CA SER A 127 -7.04 -0.52 -9.79
C SER A 127 -5.88 -1.06 -10.62
N SER A 128 -5.98 -2.31 -11.08
CA SER A 128 -4.96 -3.00 -11.89
C SER A 128 -4.71 -2.39 -13.28
N ARG A 129 -5.69 -1.66 -13.84
CA ARG A 129 -5.60 -1.06 -15.18
C ARG A 129 -5.84 0.44 -15.20
N ARG A 130 -5.82 1.09 -14.03
CA ARG A 130 -6.09 2.52 -13.87
C ARG A 130 -5.17 3.38 -14.74
N ASN A 131 -3.88 3.03 -14.82
CA ASN A 131 -2.90 3.80 -15.59
C ASN A 131 -3.23 3.89 -17.07
N GLU A 132 -3.60 2.75 -17.66
CA GLU A 132 -4.06 2.66 -19.05
C GLU A 132 -5.40 3.38 -19.25
N GLY A 133 -6.34 3.23 -18.31
CA GLY A 133 -7.65 3.88 -18.36
C GLY A 133 -7.57 5.40 -18.37
N ILE A 134 -6.78 6.01 -17.47
CA ILE A 134 -6.53 7.47 -17.49
C ILE A 134 -6.01 7.93 -18.86
N GLY A 135 -5.18 7.10 -19.51
CA GLY A 135 -4.75 7.32 -20.88
C GLY A 135 -5.91 7.40 -21.88
N TYR A 136 -6.87 6.50 -21.82
CA TYR A 136 -8.01 6.47 -22.74
C TYR A 136 -9.07 7.55 -22.47
N TYR A 137 -9.21 8.01 -21.22
CA TYR A 137 -10.22 9.01 -20.84
C TYR A 137 -10.16 10.27 -21.72
N GLY A 138 -8.95 10.77 -22.00
CA GLY A 138 -8.73 11.96 -22.83
C GLY A 138 -9.21 11.85 -24.29
N LEU A 139 -9.44 10.64 -24.82
CA LEU A 139 -9.97 10.48 -26.19
C LEU A 139 -11.35 11.10 -26.35
N SER A 140 -12.18 11.07 -25.31
CA SER A 140 -13.52 11.67 -25.34
C SER A 140 -13.45 13.18 -25.64
N ASN A 141 -12.54 13.91 -25.01
CA ASN A 141 -12.29 15.33 -25.29
C ASN A 141 -11.74 15.54 -26.71
N ASN A 142 -10.72 14.77 -27.10
CA ASN A 142 -10.07 14.94 -28.40
C ASN A 142 -11.04 14.71 -29.58
N LEU A 143 -11.93 13.72 -29.48
CA LEU A 143 -12.94 13.46 -30.49
C LEU A 143 -13.98 14.59 -30.55
N ALA A 144 -14.43 15.08 -29.39
CA ALA A 144 -15.35 16.21 -29.33
C ALA A 144 -14.74 17.47 -29.97
N MET A 145 -13.48 17.77 -29.67
CA MET A 145 -12.73 18.89 -30.24
C MET A 145 -12.57 18.80 -31.77
N ALA A 146 -12.34 17.59 -32.29
CA ALA A 146 -12.16 17.38 -33.73
C ALA A 146 -13.48 17.46 -34.52
N ILE A 147 -14.59 16.99 -33.94
CA ILE A 147 -15.86 16.81 -34.65
C ILE A 147 -16.77 18.03 -34.48
N SER A 148 -16.89 18.56 -33.26
CA SER A 148 -17.94 19.52 -32.90
C SER A 148 -17.88 20.86 -33.67
N PRO A 149 -16.71 21.53 -33.83
CA PRO A 149 -16.62 22.77 -34.60
C PRO A 149 -17.06 22.61 -36.06
N THR A 150 -16.77 21.47 -36.68
CA THR A 150 -17.19 21.17 -38.06
C THR A 150 -18.71 21.07 -38.16
N PHE A 151 -19.35 20.37 -37.21
CA PHE A 151 -20.81 20.32 -37.14
C PHE A 151 -21.43 21.71 -36.90
N ALA A 152 -20.84 22.50 -36.02
CA ALA A 152 -21.29 23.87 -35.75
C ALA A 152 -21.32 24.71 -37.03
N ILE A 153 -20.21 24.73 -37.77
CA ILE A 153 -20.07 25.52 -38.99
C ILE A 153 -21.00 25.01 -40.09
N LEU A 154 -21.15 23.69 -40.26
CA LEU A 154 -22.04 23.10 -41.27
C LEU A 154 -23.52 23.40 -41.00
N ILE A 155 -23.95 23.34 -39.74
CA ILE A 155 -25.33 23.68 -39.35
C ILE A 155 -25.54 25.18 -39.56
N TYR A 156 -24.60 26.02 -39.13
CA TYR A 156 -24.72 27.46 -39.26
C TYR A 156 -24.73 27.91 -40.73
N SER A 157 -23.85 27.37 -41.57
CA SER A 157 -23.78 27.76 -43.00
C SER A 157 -25.05 27.43 -43.78
N GLN A 158 -25.82 26.43 -43.33
CA GLN A 158 -27.09 26.05 -43.94
C GLN A 158 -28.29 26.78 -43.32
N THR A 159 -28.26 27.06 -42.02
CA THR A 159 -29.45 27.56 -41.28
C THR A 159 -29.38 29.03 -40.90
N HIS A 160 -28.17 29.61 -40.80
CA HIS A 160 -27.90 30.96 -40.29
C HIS A 160 -28.58 31.24 -38.93
N ASN A 161 -28.77 30.20 -38.11
CA ASN A 161 -29.56 30.29 -36.88
C ASN A 161 -28.71 29.91 -35.66
N PHE A 162 -28.35 30.92 -34.84
CA PHE A 162 -27.61 30.71 -33.60
C PHE A 162 -28.45 30.07 -32.49
N GLU A 163 -29.75 30.34 -32.42
CA GLU A 163 -30.63 29.75 -31.41
C GLU A 163 -30.70 28.23 -31.55
N LEU A 164 -30.72 27.72 -32.79
CA LEU A 164 -30.65 26.28 -33.06
C LEU A 164 -29.38 25.65 -32.45
N LEU A 165 -28.24 26.32 -32.57
CA LEU A 165 -26.98 25.86 -31.99
C LEU A 165 -27.00 25.88 -30.45
N PHE A 166 -27.60 26.92 -29.84
CA PHE A 166 -27.78 26.98 -28.39
C PHE A 166 -28.70 25.87 -27.87
N TRP A 167 -29.81 25.60 -28.56
CA TRP A 167 -30.70 24.48 -28.23
C TRP A 167 -30.01 23.13 -28.37
N LEU A 168 -29.23 22.92 -29.43
CA LEU A 168 -28.44 21.69 -29.61
C LEU A 168 -27.40 21.53 -28.51
N ALA A 169 -26.67 22.60 -28.16
CA ALA A 169 -25.69 22.56 -27.08
C ALA A 169 -26.35 22.23 -25.73
N PHE A 170 -27.51 22.82 -25.44
CA PHE A 170 -28.30 22.51 -24.25
C PHE A 170 -28.79 21.05 -24.24
N ALA A 171 -29.30 20.54 -25.36
CA ALA A 171 -29.76 19.16 -25.49
C ALA A 171 -28.61 18.15 -25.30
N ILE A 172 -27.43 18.43 -25.86
CA ILE A 172 -26.25 17.56 -25.72
C ILE A 172 -25.71 17.59 -24.29
N ALA A 173 -25.66 18.76 -23.65
CA ALA A 173 -25.24 18.88 -22.26
C ALA A 173 -26.21 18.17 -21.30
N THR A 174 -27.53 18.29 -21.52
CA THR A 174 -28.54 17.60 -20.71
C THR A 174 -28.53 16.09 -20.93
N PHE A 175 -28.23 15.62 -22.14
CA PHE A 175 -27.98 14.20 -22.41
C PHE A 175 -26.77 13.68 -21.60
N GLY A 176 -25.65 14.41 -21.61
CA GLY A 176 -24.47 14.04 -20.82
C GLY A 176 -24.75 13.98 -19.31
N LEU A 177 -25.49 14.96 -18.78
CA LEU A 177 -25.97 14.96 -17.40
C LEU A 177 -26.83 13.73 -17.07
N ALA A 178 -27.76 13.38 -17.96
CA ALA A 178 -28.63 12.21 -17.79
C ALA A 178 -27.81 10.91 -17.76
N VAL A 179 -26.77 10.80 -18.59
CA VAL A 179 -25.86 9.65 -18.58
C VAL A 179 -25.11 9.57 -17.23
N ASP A 180 -24.51 10.67 -16.77
CA ASP A 180 -23.77 10.72 -15.50
C ASP A 180 -24.64 10.46 -14.27
N ALA A 181 -25.92 10.86 -14.29
CA ALA A 181 -26.88 10.56 -13.24
C ALA A 181 -27.06 9.05 -12.98
N THR A 182 -26.81 8.23 -14.01
CA THR A 182 -26.89 6.76 -13.94
C THR A 182 -25.58 6.07 -13.56
N VAL A 183 -24.50 6.82 -13.33
CA VAL A 183 -23.20 6.26 -12.91
C VAL A 183 -23.33 5.76 -11.46
N LYS A 184 -22.96 4.49 -11.26
CA LYS A 184 -22.92 3.87 -9.92
C LYS A 184 -21.53 4.03 -9.34
N LEU A 185 -21.43 4.84 -8.28
CA LEU A 185 -20.20 5.03 -7.52
C LEU A 185 -20.27 4.25 -6.21
N ARG A 186 -19.14 3.70 -5.78
CA ARG A 186 -19.01 3.16 -4.43
C ARG A 186 -19.21 4.30 -3.43
N PRO A 187 -19.86 4.06 -2.27
CA PRO A 187 -19.99 5.07 -1.23
C PRO A 187 -18.59 5.61 -0.90
N HIS A 188 -18.36 6.89 -1.18
CA HIS A 188 -17.17 7.57 -0.73
C HIS A 188 -17.50 8.13 0.65
N THR A 189 -16.96 7.52 1.70
CA THR A 189 -17.10 8.03 3.07
C THR A 189 -16.49 9.42 3.08
N SER A 190 -17.33 10.47 3.16
CA SER A 190 -16.86 11.83 3.34
C SER A 190 -16.00 11.85 4.60
N LEU A 191 -14.71 12.10 4.47
CA LEU A 191 -13.84 12.24 5.63
C LEU A 191 -14.33 13.46 6.41
N ASN A 192 -14.82 13.21 7.63
CA ASN A 192 -14.67 14.16 8.73
C ASN A 192 -13.16 14.35 8.95
N THR A 193 -12.49 15.07 8.05
CA THR A 193 -11.11 15.47 8.27
C THR A 193 -11.15 16.45 9.46
N PRO A 194 -10.39 16.21 10.53
CA PRO A 194 -10.29 17.17 11.62
C PRO A 194 -9.91 18.52 11.01
N LYS A 195 -10.59 19.58 11.47
CA LYS A 195 -10.42 20.97 10.99
C LYS A 195 -8.98 21.45 11.22
N LYS A 196 -8.01 20.98 10.42
CA LYS A 196 -6.67 21.58 10.36
C LYS A 196 -6.82 23.02 9.85
N LYS A 197 -5.96 23.91 10.33
CA LYS A 197 -5.90 25.33 9.92
C LYS A 197 -5.77 25.43 8.38
N LEU A 198 -6.22 26.53 7.78
CA LEU A 198 -6.13 26.81 6.34
C LEU A 198 -4.69 26.53 5.84
N SER A 199 -4.51 25.44 5.09
CA SER A 199 -3.25 25.06 4.45
C SER A 199 -3.48 25.02 2.93
N LEU A 200 -2.52 25.55 2.17
CA LEU A 200 -2.54 25.50 0.70
C LEU A 200 -2.56 24.07 0.15
N ASP A 201 -2.12 23.10 0.95
CA ASP A 201 -2.13 21.67 0.61
C ASP A 201 -3.54 21.11 0.35
N ARG A 202 -4.59 21.82 0.80
CA ARG A 202 -5.99 21.46 0.52
C ARG A 202 -6.46 21.80 -0.89
N PHE A 203 -5.78 22.74 -1.55
CA PHE A 203 -6.15 23.26 -2.87
C PHE A 203 -5.16 22.83 -3.95
N PHE A 204 -3.91 22.61 -3.54
CA PHE A 204 -2.83 22.18 -4.42
C PHE A 204 -2.12 21.00 -3.78
N LEU A 205 -1.86 19.96 -4.57
CA LEU A 205 -1.09 18.82 -4.11
C LEU A 205 0.40 19.18 -4.09
N LEU A 206 0.86 19.73 -2.96
CA LEU A 206 2.21 20.28 -2.83
C LEU A 206 3.30 19.23 -3.06
N ARG A 207 3.01 17.96 -2.81
CA ARG A 207 3.95 16.84 -3.02
C ARG A 207 4.40 16.71 -4.47
N GLY A 208 3.56 17.06 -5.44
CA GLY A 208 3.92 17.04 -6.87
C GLY A 208 4.08 18.40 -7.50
N TRP A 209 4.47 19.43 -6.74
CA TRP A 209 4.69 20.77 -7.26
C TRP A 209 5.63 20.82 -8.48
N LEU A 210 6.67 19.97 -8.52
CA LEU A 210 7.57 19.86 -9.69
C LEU A 210 6.84 19.43 -10.96
N LEU A 211 5.88 18.49 -10.86
CA LEU A 211 5.05 18.10 -12.01
C LEU A 211 4.17 19.27 -12.46
N GLY A 212 3.64 20.05 -11.52
CA GLY A 212 2.90 21.28 -11.80
C GLY A 212 3.76 22.32 -12.54
N VAL A 213 4.97 22.62 -12.07
CA VAL A 213 5.87 23.59 -12.71
C VAL A 213 6.23 23.18 -14.15
N ASN A 214 6.52 21.91 -14.40
CA ASN A 214 6.70 21.42 -15.78
C ASN A 214 5.46 21.68 -16.64
N MET A 215 4.27 21.41 -16.09
CA MET A 215 3.02 21.61 -16.82
C MET A 215 2.74 23.09 -17.14
N VAL A 216 3.24 24.03 -16.32
CA VAL A 216 3.20 25.48 -16.64
C VAL A 216 4.04 25.78 -17.89
N PHE A 217 5.26 25.25 -18.00
CA PHE A 217 6.10 25.44 -19.20
C PHE A 217 5.43 24.87 -20.46
N PHE A 218 4.88 23.66 -20.37
CA PHE A 218 4.21 23.04 -21.51
C PHE A 218 2.88 23.73 -21.88
N GLY A 219 2.15 24.21 -20.88
CA GLY A 219 0.95 25.04 -21.07
C GLY A 219 1.27 26.35 -21.77
N PHE A 220 2.38 27.01 -21.40
CA PHE A 220 2.88 28.23 -22.06
C PHE A 220 3.07 28.02 -23.56
N CYS A 221 3.74 26.92 -23.93
CA CYS A 221 3.97 26.58 -25.34
C CYS A 221 2.65 26.47 -26.11
N PHE A 222 1.66 25.79 -25.54
CA PHE A 222 0.36 25.63 -26.18
C PHE A 222 -0.44 26.94 -26.24
N GLY A 223 -0.35 27.80 -25.21
CA GLY A 223 -1.04 29.09 -25.17
C GLY A 223 -0.57 30.07 -26.26
N VAL A 224 0.75 30.21 -26.45
CA VAL A 224 1.30 30.99 -27.57
C VAL A 224 0.84 30.39 -28.89
N LEU A 225 0.99 29.06 -29.03
CA LEU A 225 0.66 28.37 -30.27
C LEU A 225 -0.82 28.54 -30.63
N SER A 226 -1.75 28.24 -29.73
CA SER A 226 -3.17 28.26 -30.04
C SER A 226 -3.69 29.65 -30.42
N ASN A 227 -3.09 30.71 -29.86
CA ASN A 227 -3.56 32.08 -30.06
C ASN A 227 -2.94 32.74 -31.30
N TYR A 228 -1.67 32.46 -31.61
CA TYR A 228 -0.91 33.18 -32.64
C TYR A 228 -0.66 32.36 -33.91
N LEU A 229 -0.97 31.07 -33.93
CA LEU A 229 -0.75 30.16 -35.08
C LEU A 229 -1.34 30.70 -36.38
N ALA A 230 -2.60 31.14 -36.37
CA ALA A 230 -3.27 31.63 -37.57
C ALA A 230 -2.64 32.93 -38.11
N ILE A 231 -2.26 33.83 -37.20
CA ILE A 231 -1.66 35.12 -37.57
C ILE A 231 -0.25 34.91 -38.11
N TYR A 232 0.55 34.06 -37.46
CA TYR A 232 1.88 33.68 -37.96
C TYR A 232 1.81 32.98 -39.32
N GLY A 233 0.89 32.03 -39.47
CA GLY A 233 0.62 31.37 -40.76
C GLY A 233 0.32 32.38 -41.86
N LYS A 234 -0.52 33.38 -41.59
CA LYS A 234 -0.89 34.41 -42.57
C LYS A 234 0.24 35.40 -42.85
N GLN A 235 0.83 35.99 -41.81
CA GLN A 235 1.74 37.14 -41.95
C GLN A 235 3.18 36.75 -42.24
N VAL A 236 3.65 35.61 -41.71
CA VAL A 236 5.04 35.16 -41.88
C VAL A 236 5.15 34.10 -42.98
N MET A 237 4.18 33.18 -43.04
CA MET A 237 4.25 32.01 -43.94
C MET A 237 3.41 32.15 -45.22
N GLY A 238 2.58 33.19 -45.33
CA GLY A 238 1.66 33.39 -46.46
C GLY A 238 0.51 32.39 -46.56
N ILE A 239 0.25 31.59 -45.51
CA ILE A 239 -0.81 30.59 -45.45
C ILE A 239 -2.13 31.27 -45.03
N THR A 240 -3.01 31.54 -46.00
CA THR A 240 -4.28 32.26 -45.77
C THR A 240 -5.45 31.35 -45.38
N GLY A 241 -5.28 30.02 -45.48
CA GLY A 241 -6.21 28.99 -45.02
C GLY A 241 -5.46 27.68 -44.76
N GLY A 242 -5.55 27.16 -43.53
CA GLY A 242 -4.76 25.97 -43.14
C GLY A 242 -4.71 25.67 -41.63
N THR A 243 -5.06 26.64 -40.78
CA THR A 243 -5.09 26.47 -39.31
C THR A 243 -6.03 25.34 -38.86
N GLY A 244 -7.19 25.18 -39.51
CA GLY A 244 -8.10 24.06 -39.23
C GLY A 244 -7.45 22.70 -39.50
N THR A 245 -6.79 22.57 -40.65
CA THR A 245 -6.02 21.37 -41.02
C THR A 245 -4.90 21.11 -40.01
N TRP A 246 -4.23 22.15 -39.51
CA TRP A 246 -3.22 22.02 -38.47
C TRP A 246 -3.79 21.38 -37.19
N PHE A 247 -4.91 21.89 -36.66
CA PHE A 247 -5.54 21.32 -35.47
C PHE A 247 -6.09 19.91 -35.70
N MET A 248 -6.55 19.60 -36.91
CA MET A 248 -6.94 18.25 -37.30
C MET A 248 -5.75 17.27 -37.23
N LEU A 249 -4.60 17.64 -37.83
CA LEU A 249 -3.38 16.84 -37.77
C LEU A 249 -2.85 16.69 -36.33
N CYS A 250 -2.93 17.74 -35.52
CA CYS A 250 -2.59 17.68 -34.10
C CYS A 250 -3.51 16.70 -33.35
N SER A 251 -4.80 16.70 -33.63
CA SER A 251 -5.78 15.76 -33.05
C SER A 251 -5.48 14.31 -33.46
N ILE A 252 -5.06 14.07 -34.71
CA ILE A 252 -4.60 12.74 -35.17
C ILE A 252 -3.39 12.30 -34.35
N GLY A 253 -2.39 13.16 -34.16
CA GLY A 253 -1.23 12.86 -33.30
C GLY A 253 -1.64 12.51 -31.86
N LEU A 254 -2.58 13.27 -31.27
CA LEU A 254 -3.12 13.01 -29.94
C LEU A 254 -3.82 11.64 -29.85
N ILE A 255 -4.54 11.21 -30.89
CA ILE A 255 -5.19 9.90 -30.93
C ILE A 255 -4.16 8.77 -31.09
N LEU A 256 -3.20 8.92 -32.01
CA LEU A 256 -2.13 7.93 -32.24
C LEU A 256 -1.30 7.67 -30.98
N SER A 257 -1.05 8.70 -30.17
CA SER A 257 -0.34 8.56 -28.88
C SER A 257 -1.01 7.55 -27.94
N ARG A 258 -2.34 7.36 -28.04
CA ARG A 258 -3.08 6.44 -27.16
C ARG A 258 -2.93 4.99 -27.59
N LEU A 259 -2.82 4.75 -28.90
CA LEU A 259 -2.53 3.43 -29.46
C LEU A 259 -1.10 2.98 -29.11
N GLN A 260 -0.12 3.89 -29.16
CA GLN A 260 1.27 3.59 -28.85
C GLN A 260 1.57 3.58 -27.34
N GLY A 261 1.09 4.59 -26.61
CA GLY A 261 1.40 4.83 -25.19
C GLY A 261 0.61 3.97 -24.20
N GLY A 262 -0.55 3.43 -24.59
CA GLY A 262 -1.39 2.62 -23.71
C GLY A 262 -0.66 1.41 -23.10
N LYS A 263 0.18 0.73 -23.90
CA LYS A 263 0.99 -0.41 -23.44
C LYS A 263 2.02 0.00 -22.39
N ALA A 264 2.69 1.13 -22.57
CA ALA A 264 3.68 1.63 -21.63
C ALA A 264 3.02 2.03 -20.29
N LEU A 265 1.87 2.69 -20.34
CA LEU A 265 1.08 3.05 -19.15
C LEU A 265 0.58 1.82 -18.40
N ARG A 266 0.10 0.79 -19.13
CA ARG A 266 -0.31 -0.50 -18.53
C ARG A 266 0.84 -1.21 -17.81
N GLN A 267 2.06 -1.08 -18.33
CA GLN A 267 3.28 -1.63 -17.70
C GLN A 267 3.80 -0.78 -16.53
N GLY A 268 3.12 0.31 -16.16
CA GLY A 268 3.58 1.22 -15.08
C GLY A 268 4.77 2.10 -15.47
N LYS A 269 5.16 2.16 -16.75
CA LYS A 269 6.31 2.93 -17.24
C LYS A 269 5.97 4.42 -17.44
N LEU A 270 5.44 5.05 -16.38
CA LEU A 270 4.92 6.42 -16.41
C LEU A 270 6.00 7.43 -16.81
N THR A 271 7.16 7.39 -16.14
CA THR A 271 8.26 8.35 -16.38
C THR A 271 8.87 8.21 -17.77
N GLN A 272 8.94 7.00 -18.31
CA GLN A 272 9.47 6.75 -19.65
C GLN A 272 8.49 7.22 -20.73
N ASN A 273 7.19 7.00 -20.53
CA ASN A 273 6.17 7.48 -21.45
C ASN A 273 6.13 9.02 -21.50
N ALA A 274 6.23 9.68 -20.35
CA ALA A 274 6.36 11.14 -20.26
C ALA A 274 7.63 11.65 -20.97
N ALA A 275 8.78 11.03 -20.72
CA ALA A 275 10.06 11.40 -21.33
C ALA A 275 9.99 11.37 -22.87
N GLY A 276 9.44 10.30 -23.44
CA GLY A 276 9.25 10.17 -24.89
C GLY A 276 8.33 11.27 -25.44
N GLY A 277 7.22 11.54 -24.76
CA GLY A 277 6.29 12.59 -25.16
C GLY A 277 6.92 13.99 -25.17
N ILE A 278 7.68 14.32 -24.12
CA ILE A 278 8.39 15.61 -24.00
C ILE A 278 9.37 15.79 -25.16
N LEU A 279 10.22 14.79 -25.44
CA LEU A 279 11.21 14.88 -26.52
C LEU A 279 10.56 15.03 -27.90
N ILE A 280 9.48 14.29 -28.17
CA ILE A 280 8.71 14.42 -29.42
C ILE A 280 8.10 15.82 -29.52
N SER A 281 7.56 16.36 -28.43
CA SER A 281 6.99 17.70 -28.41
C SER A 281 8.04 18.78 -28.67
N LEU A 282 9.25 18.63 -28.12
CA LEU A 282 10.38 19.54 -28.31
C LEU A 282 10.80 19.59 -29.77
N VAL A 283 10.91 18.43 -30.42
CA VAL A 283 11.17 18.34 -31.86
C VAL A 283 10.04 19.01 -32.65
N GLY A 284 8.78 18.77 -32.27
CA GLY A 284 7.61 19.37 -32.93
C GLY A 284 7.60 20.90 -32.87
N TYR A 285 7.75 21.49 -31.67
CA TYR A 285 7.79 22.94 -31.50
C TYR A 285 9.01 23.58 -32.16
N THR A 286 10.18 22.92 -32.12
CA THR A 286 11.39 23.41 -32.79
C THR A 286 11.23 23.36 -34.31
N LEU A 287 10.68 22.27 -34.85
CA LEU A 287 10.40 22.11 -36.28
C LEU A 287 9.46 23.20 -36.80
N PHE A 288 8.43 23.56 -36.01
CA PHE A 288 7.46 24.60 -36.38
C PHE A 288 8.13 25.96 -36.69
N VAL A 289 9.12 26.36 -35.89
CA VAL A 289 9.79 27.66 -36.03
C VAL A 289 11.05 27.59 -36.90
N ALA A 290 11.81 26.50 -36.83
CA ALA A 290 13.08 26.35 -37.56
C ALA A 290 12.89 26.04 -39.06
N ALA A 291 11.76 25.45 -39.44
CA ALA A 291 11.42 25.14 -40.83
C ALA A 291 10.19 25.94 -41.29
N PRO A 292 10.34 27.22 -41.69
CA PRO A 292 9.25 28.08 -42.12
C PRO A 292 8.75 27.71 -43.54
N ASN A 293 8.28 26.48 -43.72
CA ASN A 293 7.65 25.96 -44.94
C ASN A 293 6.41 25.12 -44.59
N MET A 294 5.65 24.66 -45.60
CA MET A 294 4.43 23.88 -45.38
C MET A 294 4.69 22.55 -44.64
N ILE A 295 5.84 21.92 -44.88
CA ILE A 295 6.21 20.65 -44.22
C ILE A 295 6.46 20.89 -42.73
N GLY A 296 7.19 21.95 -42.37
CA GLY A 296 7.42 22.33 -40.98
C GLY A 296 6.12 22.74 -40.27
N TYR A 297 5.26 23.50 -40.95
CA TYR A 297 3.97 23.94 -40.41
C TYR A 297 3.03 22.76 -40.11
N TYR A 298 2.78 21.86 -41.07
CA TYR A 298 1.84 20.74 -40.88
C TYR A 298 2.47 19.53 -40.19
N GLY A 299 3.75 19.24 -40.47
CA GLY A 299 4.47 18.12 -39.84
C GLY A 299 4.66 18.32 -38.35
N SER A 300 4.92 19.55 -37.90
CA SER A 300 4.98 19.86 -36.47
C SER A 300 3.66 19.61 -35.73
N ALA A 301 2.50 19.77 -36.39
CA ALA A 301 1.19 19.53 -35.78
C ALA A 301 1.07 18.09 -35.27
N ILE A 302 1.42 17.11 -36.11
CA ILE A 302 1.36 15.68 -35.77
C ILE A 302 2.32 15.38 -34.61
N LEU A 303 3.55 15.91 -34.66
CA LEU A 303 4.56 15.70 -33.62
C LEU A 303 4.14 16.32 -32.29
N ILE A 304 3.64 17.57 -32.29
CA ILE A 304 3.14 18.24 -31.08
C ILE A 304 1.96 17.46 -30.50
N GLY A 305 1.03 17.00 -31.34
CA GLY A 305 -0.09 16.17 -30.93
C GLY A 305 0.35 14.84 -30.31
N LEU A 306 1.28 14.13 -30.97
CA LEU A 306 1.83 12.87 -30.49
C LEU A 306 2.56 13.05 -29.15
N GLY A 307 3.44 14.06 -29.07
CA GLY A 307 4.21 14.40 -27.88
C GLY A 307 3.33 14.75 -26.69
N ASN A 308 2.40 15.70 -26.87
CA ASN A 308 1.44 16.07 -25.83
C ASN A 308 0.55 14.89 -25.42
N GLY A 309 0.22 14.03 -26.37
CA GLY A 309 -0.60 12.84 -26.16
C GLY A 309 0.04 11.78 -25.27
N HIS A 310 1.37 11.64 -25.30
CA HIS A 310 2.13 10.80 -24.36
C HIS A 310 2.36 11.50 -23.01
N MET A 311 2.70 12.79 -23.07
CA MET A 311 3.05 13.60 -21.91
C MET A 311 1.87 13.77 -20.94
N TRP A 312 0.73 14.24 -21.42
CA TRP A 312 -0.43 14.56 -20.57
C TRP A 312 -0.89 13.41 -19.66
N PRO A 313 -1.25 12.21 -20.19
CA PRO A 313 -1.73 11.13 -19.34
C PRO A 313 -0.65 10.58 -18.41
N ALA A 314 0.63 10.63 -18.81
CA ALA A 314 1.71 10.19 -17.94
C ALA A 314 1.88 11.15 -16.74
N PHE A 315 1.82 12.47 -16.98
CA PHE A 315 1.86 13.47 -15.90
C PHE A 315 0.65 13.35 -14.98
N GLN A 316 -0.55 13.17 -15.53
CA GLN A 316 -1.76 12.96 -14.73
C GLN A 316 -1.65 11.71 -13.85
N ASN A 317 -1.18 10.59 -14.40
CA ASN A 317 -0.93 9.37 -13.63
C ASN A 317 0.12 9.56 -12.53
N MET A 318 1.24 10.24 -12.83
CA MET A 318 2.27 10.53 -11.82
C MET A 318 1.70 11.40 -10.69
N MET A 319 0.93 12.44 -11.03
CA MET A 319 0.31 13.32 -10.04
C MET A 319 -0.67 12.55 -9.13
N ILE A 320 -1.49 11.68 -9.70
CA ILE A 320 -2.44 10.84 -8.95
C ILE A 320 -1.70 9.81 -8.08
N SER A 321 -0.61 9.23 -8.56
CA SER A 321 0.19 8.26 -7.79
C SER A 321 0.89 8.86 -6.56
N MET A 322 1.07 10.18 -6.53
CA MET A 322 1.64 10.91 -5.40
C MET A 322 0.58 11.40 -4.39
N ALA A 323 -0.71 11.31 -4.77
CA ALA A 323 -1.85 11.72 -3.95
C ALA A 323 -2.27 10.60 -3.00
N GLN A 324 -2.73 10.95 -1.80
CA GLN A 324 -3.45 10.01 -0.95
C GLN A 324 -4.81 9.62 -1.60
N HIS A 325 -5.42 8.53 -1.15
CA HIS A 325 -6.66 8.00 -1.73
C HIS A 325 -7.81 9.03 -1.74
N ASN A 326 -7.81 9.93 -0.76
CA ASN A 326 -8.74 11.04 -0.55
C ASN A 326 -8.33 12.35 -1.24
N GLU A 327 -7.20 12.42 -1.95
CA GLU A 327 -6.68 13.65 -2.57
C GLU A 327 -6.72 13.62 -4.12
N ARG A 328 -7.48 12.68 -4.70
CA ARG A 328 -7.52 12.49 -6.17
C ARG A 328 -8.10 13.70 -6.89
N GLY A 329 -9.11 14.37 -6.33
CA GLY A 329 -9.67 15.60 -6.86
C GLY A 329 -8.64 16.73 -6.86
N THR A 330 -7.91 16.87 -5.75
CA THR A 330 -6.83 17.84 -5.55
C THR A 330 -5.69 17.60 -6.55
N ALA A 331 -5.29 16.34 -6.77
CA ALA A 331 -4.28 15.97 -7.77
C ALA A 331 -4.70 16.38 -9.20
N ASN A 332 -5.93 16.07 -9.61
CA ASN A 332 -6.46 16.46 -10.92
C ASN A 332 -6.58 17.98 -11.08
N SER A 333 -7.05 18.68 -10.04
CA SER A 333 -7.15 20.14 -10.08
C SER A 333 -5.77 20.80 -10.19
N THR A 334 -4.76 20.29 -9.48
CA THR A 334 -3.39 20.86 -9.48
C THR A 334 -2.77 20.84 -10.87
N ILE A 335 -2.88 19.72 -11.59
CA ILE A 335 -2.34 19.60 -12.95
C ILE A 335 -3.10 20.46 -13.96
N LEU A 336 -4.42 20.55 -13.82
CA LEU A 336 -5.29 21.38 -14.66
C LEU A 336 -5.04 22.87 -14.44
N VAL A 337 -4.89 23.32 -13.20
CA VAL A 337 -4.54 24.71 -12.89
C VAL A 337 -3.17 25.05 -13.45
N SER A 338 -2.19 24.16 -13.28
CA SER A 338 -0.83 24.38 -13.80
C SER A 338 -0.83 24.57 -15.33
N TRP A 339 -1.60 23.77 -16.06
CA TRP A 339 -1.76 23.92 -17.51
C TRP A 339 -2.38 25.26 -17.90
N ASP A 340 -3.47 25.66 -17.25
CA ASP A 340 -4.17 26.91 -17.57
C ASP A 340 -3.33 28.15 -17.22
N VAL A 341 -2.62 28.13 -16.10
CA VAL A 341 -1.66 29.20 -15.74
C VAL A 341 -0.59 29.32 -16.81
N GLY A 342 -0.01 28.20 -17.24
CA GLY A 342 0.93 28.16 -18.35
C GLY A 342 0.34 28.78 -19.61
N MET A 343 -0.83 28.31 -20.03
CA MET A 343 -1.52 28.80 -21.23
C MET A 343 -1.80 30.30 -21.17
N GLY A 344 -2.28 30.80 -20.04
CA GLY A 344 -2.54 32.22 -19.81
C GLY A 344 -1.27 33.07 -19.90
N LEU A 345 -0.17 32.62 -19.28
CA LEU A 345 1.13 33.27 -19.40
C LEU A 345 1.64 33.27 -20.85
N GLY A 346 1.44 32.17 -21.58
CA GLY A 346 1.79 32.06 -23.00
C GLY A 346 1.03 33.06 -23.87
N ILE A 347 -0.28 33.18 -23.67
CA ILE A 347 -1.10 34.16 -24.39
C ILE A 347 -0.60 35.58 -24.09
N LEU A 348 -0.45 35.95 -22.82
CA LEU A 348 -0.08 37.32 -22.44
C LEU A 348 1.35 37.69 -22.87
N LEU A 349 2.35 36.90 -22.46
CA LEU A 349 3.75 37.19 -22.75
C LEU A 349 4.08 36.98 -24.23
N GLY A 350 3.47 35.97 -24.87
CA GLY A 350 3.59 35.75 -26.32
C GLY A 350 3.06 36.94 -27.12
N GLY A 351 1.98 37.57 -26.68
CA GLY A 351 1.43 38.79 -27.29
C GLY A 351 2.38 39.98 -27.18
N VAL A 352 2.92 40.24 -25.99
CA VAL A 352 3.90 41.32 -25.76
C VAL A 352 5.14 41.13 -26.65
N ILE A 353 5.65 39.90 -26.76
CA ILE A 353 6.81 39.61 -27.62
C ILE A 353 6.43 39.74 -29.10
N ALA A 354 5.26 39.25 -29.50
CA ALA A 354 4.79 39.34 -30.88
C ALA A 354 4.59 40.79 -31.34
N GLU A 355 4.12 41.67 -30.45
CA GLU A 355 3.91 43.10 -30.74
C GLU A 355 5.22 43.87 -30.83
N ASN A 356 6.17 43.64 -29.91
CA ASN A 356 7.40 44.43 -29.83
C ASN A 356 8.55 43.91 -30.72
N VAL A 357 8.63 42.59 -30.93
CA VAL A 357 9.76 41.93 -31.62
C VAL A 357 9.30 41.19 -32.87
N GLY A 358 8.07 40.67 -32.86
CA GLY A 358 7.47 39.95 -33.99
C GLY A 358 7.13 38.49 -33.68
N TYR A 359 6.25 37.91 -34.50
CA TYR A 359 5.72 36.56 -34.27
C TYR A 359 6.79 35.46 -34.31
N THR A 360 7.81 35.59 -35.15
CA THR A 360 8.91 34.60 -35.21
C THR A 360 9.66 34.52 -33.87
N ALA A 361 9.90 35.67 -33.21
CA ALA A 361 10.51 35.70 -31.89
C ALA A 361 9.61 35.06 -30.83
N ALA A 362 8.29 35.32 -30.89
CA ALA A 362 7.32 34.69 -30.01
C ALA A 362 7.35 33.15 -30.13
N PHE A 363 7.43 32.59 -31.34
CA PHE A 363 7.54 31.14 -31.54
C PHE A 363 8.91 30.55 -31.18
N TRP A 364 10.01 31.31 -31.29
CA TRP A 364 11.29 30.87 -30.71
C TRP A 364 11.24 30.78 -29.18
N THR A 365 10.50 31.66 -28.51
CA THR A 365 10.30 31.53 -27.05
C THR A 365 9.53 30.26 -26.68
N VAL A 366 8.63 29.79 -27.54
CA VAL A 366 7.93 28.51 -27.34
C VAL A 366 8.91 27.34 -27.34
N ALA A 367 9.84 27.30 -28.31
CA ALA A 367 10.87 26.26 -28.36
C ALA A 367 11.79 26.33 -27.12
N ALA A 368 12.20 27.54 -26.71
CA ALA A 368 13.03 27.73 -25.52
C ALA A 368 12.32 27.31 -24.21
N MET A 369 11.03 27.63 -24.06
CA MET A 369 10.22 27.24 -22.90
C MET A 369 9.98 25.73 -22.86
N ASN A 370 9.75 25.10 -24.02
CA ASN A 370 9.63 23.65 -24.10
C ASN A 370 10.94 22.95 -23.71
N LEU A 371 12.09 23.45 -24.19
CA LEU A 371 13.41 22.95 -23.81
C LEU A 371 13.66 23.11 -22.31
N THR A 372 13.28 24.25 -21.73
CA THR A 372 13.42 24.50 -20.30
C THR A 372 12.59 23.51 -19.47
N GLY A 373 11.33 23.27 -19.86
CA GLY A 373 10.50 22.23 -19.27
C GLY A 373 11.10 20.83 -19.42
N ALA A 374 11.69 20.51 -20.59
CA ALA A 374 12.37 19.24 -20.80
C ALA A 374 13.58 19.06 -19.88
N LEU A 375 14.44 20.08 -19.75
CA LEU A 375 15.60 20.05 -18.86
C LEU A 375 15.19 19.88 -17.39
N LEU A 376 14.20 20.64 -16.92
CA LEU A 376 13.64 20.50 -15.58
C LEU A 376 13.11 19.08 -15.32
N TYR A 377 12.47 18.49 -16.33
CA TYR A 377 11.96 17.12 -16.22
C TYR A 377 13.09 16.10 -16.02
N PHE A 378 14.09 16.10 -16.90
CA PHE A 378 15.17 15.11 -16.88
C PHE A 378 16.17 15.30 -15.73
N LEU A 379 16.46 16.54 -15.33
CA LEU A 379 17.44 16.83 -14.29
C LEU A 379 16.89 16.60 -12.87
N SER A 380 15.63 16.98 -12.63
CA SER A 380 15.05 17.04 -11.27
C SER A 380 13.79 16.20 -11.13
N THR A 381 12.80 16.42 -12.01
CA THR A 381 11.43 15.91 -11.81
C THR A 381 11.37 14.39 -11.88
N GLN A 382 12.02 13.79 -12.88
CA GLN A 382 12.05 12.34 -13.07
C GLN A 382 12.67 11.62 -11.87
N LYS A 383 13.75 12.18 -11.30
CA LYS A 383 14.42 11.62 -10.12
C LYS A 383 13.54 11.74 -8.88
N SER A 384 12.91 12.89 -8.67
CA SER A 384 12.02 13.14 -7.53
C SER A 384 10.83 12.17 -7.52
N VAL A 385 10.17 11.97 -8.67
CA VAL A 385 9.03 11.06 -8.78
C VAL A 385 9.46 9.60 -8.57
N ARG A 386 10.60 9.18 -9.15
CA ARG A 386 11.13 7.82 -8.93
C ARG A 386 11.46 7.56 -7.47
N LYS A 387 12.10 8.51 -6.79
CA LYS A 387 12.41 8.41 -5.36
C LYS A 387 11.13 8.27 -4.52
N TYR A 388 10.12 9.10 -4.79
CA TYR A 388 8.85 9.05 -4.08
C TYR A 388 8.15 7.70 -4.26
N LEU A 389 8.04 7.21 -5.50
CA LEU A 389 7.43 5.91 -5.79
C LEU A 389 8.17 4.74 -5.12
N ALA A 390 9.51 4.77 -5.09
CA ALA A 390 10.32 3.75 -4.43
C ALA A 390 10.13 3.75 -2.90
N VAL A 391 10.13 4.93 -2.27
CA VAL A 391 9.91 5.08 -0.82
C VAL A 391 8.51 4.60 -0.43
N THR A 392 7.49 4.96 -1.20
CA THR A 392 6.13 4.49 -0.95
C THR A 392 6.03 2.97 -1.08
N LEU A 393 6.69 2.36 -2.08
CA LEU A 393 6.69 0.89 -2.23
C LEU A 393 7.36 0.19 -1.02
N LEU A 394 8.45 0.77 -0.52
CA LEU A 394 9.17 0.29 0.68
C LEU A 394 8.35 0.45 1.97
N LEU A 395 7.55 1.50 2.07
CA LEU A 395 6.65 1.71 3.22
C LEU A 395 5.43 0.78 3.20
N PHE A 396 5.08 0.19 2.04
CA PHE A 396 4.00 -0.79 1.92
C PHE A 396 4.48 -2.24 1.94
N THR A 397 5.79 -2.49 1.94
CA THR A 397 6.34 -3.79 2.34
C THR A 397 6.44 -3.81 3.86
N VAL A 398 5.33 -4.08 4.54
CA VAL A 398 5.38 -4.52 5.93
C VAL A 398 6.09 -5.87 5.91
N LEU A 399 7.32 -5.91 6.41
CA LEU A 399 7.93 -7.20 6.76
C LEU A 399 7.09 -7.73 7.92
N PRO A 400 6.46 -8.90 7.82
CA PRO A 400 5.79 -9.49 8.97
C PRO A 400 6.85 -9.66 10.06
N THR A 401 6.66 -8.98 11.19
CA THR A 401 7.42 -9.28 12.40
C THR A 401 6.83 -10.56 12.97
N TRP A 402 7.55 -11.67 12.83
CA TRP A 402 7.11 -12.95 13.39
C TRP A 402 7.04 -12.87 14.91
N ALA A 403 6.00 -13.50 15.46
CA ALA A 403 5.82 -13.64 16.89
C ALA A 403 6.94 -14.51 17.48
N GLY A 404 7.72 -14.01 18.42
CA GLY A 404 8.73 -14.80 19.09
C GLY A 404 9.52 -13.99 20.12
N ASN A 405 9.99 -14.71 21.13
CA ASN A 405 10.93 -14.17 22.09
C ASN A 405 12.24 -13.78 21.38
N LYS A 406 12.81 -12.63 21.74
CA LYS A 406 14.05 -12.12 21.15
C LYS A 406 15.03 -11.81 22.27
N ILE A 407 16.29 -12.12 22.04
CA ILE A 407 17.39 -11.73 22.91
C ILE A 407 18.33 -10.87 22.08
N TYR A 408 18.55 -9.62 22.48
CA TYR A 408 19.38 -8.67 21.75
C TYR A 408 20.82 -8.68 22.21
N THR A 409 21.06 -9.07 23.47
CA THR A 409 22.39 -9.03 24.07
C THR A 409 22.98 -10.44 24.22
N PRO A 410 24.26 -10.66 23.85
CA PRO A 410 24.88 -11.98 23.97
C PRO A 410 25.10 -12.40 25.44
N ARG A 411 25.04 -11.43 26.36
CA ARG A 411 25.14 -11.60 27.82
C ARG A 411 23.94 -12.32 28.41
N VAL A 412 22.77 -12.25 27.77
CA VAL A 412 21.55 -12.87 28.25
C VAL A 412 21.27 -14.20 27.56
N LYS A 413 20.77 -15.17 28.33
CA LYS A 413 20.48 -16.54 27.90
C LYS A 413 19.24 -17.10 28.61
N SER A 414 18.81 -18.28 28.15
CA SER A 414 17.79 -19.12 28.81
C SER A 414 16.46 -18.42 29.08
N LEU A 415 16.03 -17.53 28.17
CA LEU A 415 14.75 -16.85 28.28
C LEU A 415 13.59 -17.86 28.23
N THR A 416 12.85 -17.96 29.33
CA THR A 416 11.63 -18.74 29.47
C THR A 416 10.43 -17.80 29.66
N SER A 417 9.26 -18.24 29.18
CA SER A 417 7.99 -17.54 29.34
C SER A 417 6.89 -18.58 29.50
N ILE A 418 6.44 -18.78 30.74
CA ILE A 418 5.61 -19.92 31.14
C ILE A 418 4.35 -19.41 31.83
N VAL A 419 3.18 -19.88 31.41
CA VAL A 419 1.91 -19.62 32.11
C VAL A 419 1.53 -20.85 32.91
N ASN A 420 1.24 -20.69 34.20
CA ASN A 420 0.77 -21.76 35.10
C ASN A 420 1.63 -23.05 35.11
N GLY A 421 2.94 -22.92 34.88
CA GLY A 421 3.87 -24.07 34.82
C GLY A 421 3.79 -24.91 33.54
N ASP A 422 2.98 -24.53 32.55
CA ASP A 422 2.87 -25.21 31.26
C ASP A 422 4.02 -24.83 30.32
N TRP A 423 5.19 -25.43 30.56
CA TRP A 423 6.39 -25.21 29.76
C TRP A 423 6.31 -25.78 28.33
N ARG A 424 5.26 -26.53 27.98
CA ARG A 424 5.10 -27.16 26.65
C ARG A 424 4.39 -26.26 25.65
N ASN A 425 3.84 -25.14 26.10
CA ASN A 425 3.07 -24.22 25.28
C ASN A 425 3.67 -22.82 25.33
N ARG A 426 3.44 -22.04 24.26
CA ARG A 426 3.64 -20.60 24.33
C ARG A 426 2.73 -19.97 25.39
N PRO A 427 3.16 -18.84 25.97
CA PRO A 427 2.43 -18.18 27.05
C PRO A 427 1.10 -17.60 26.54
N ILE A 428 0.00 -18.19 27.02
CA ILE A 428 -1.36 -17.69 26.79
C ILE A 428 -2.07 -17.61 28.12
N MET A 429 -2.53 -16.41 28.47
CA MET A 429 -3.30 -16.14 29.67
C MET A 429 -4.77 -15.96 29.32
N THR A 430 -5.67 -16.31 30.23
CA THR A 430 -7.09 -15.97 30.11
C THR A 430 -7.36 -14.65 30.82
N LEU A 431 -8.01 -13.69 30.15
CA LEU A 431 -8.35 -12.40 30.76
C LEU A 431 -9.28 -12.62 31.97
N GLY A 432 -8.93 -12.02 33.11
CA GLY A 432 -9.72 -12.11 34.35
C GLY A 432 -9.63 -13.44 35.10
N SER A 433 -8.75 -14.37 34.68
CA SER A 433 -8.45 -15.59 35.43
C SER A 433 -7.38 -15.36 36.50
N SER A 434 -7.02 -16.42 37.23
CA SER A 434 -5.85 -16.44 38.13
C SER A 434 -4.56 -16.86 37.43
N ASP A 435 -4.53 -16.84 36.10
CA ASP A 435 -3.34 -17.23 35.34
C ASP A 435 -2.18 -16.27 35.64
N GLN A 436 -0.97 -16.82 35.78
CA GLN A 436 0.25 -16.04 35.97
C GLN A 436 1.29 -16.45 34.94
N LEU A 437 1.78 -15.46 34.21
CA LEU A 437 2.96 -15.53 33.36
C LEU A 437 4.21 -15.35 34.22
N VAL A 438 5.15 -16.29 34.11
CA VAL A 438 6.48 -16.24 34.69
C VAL A 438 7.49 -16.13 33.56
N ILE A 439 8.26 -15.04 33.56
CA ILE A 439 9.36 -14.80 32.63
C ILE A 439 10.65 -14.95 33.41
N GLY A 440 11.51 -15.89 33.00
CA GLY A 440 12.82 -16.12 33.61
C GLY A 440 13.93 -15.97 32.59
N PHE A 441 15.03 -15.34 32.95
CA PHE A 441 16.22 -15.25 32.09
C PHE A 441 17.48 -15.07 32.92
N ASP A 442 18.63 -15.41 32.31
CA ASP A 442 19.92 -15.32 32.99
C ASP A 442 20.81 -14.29 32.29
N GLU A 443 21.47 -13.44 33.07
CA GLU A 443 22.60 -12.64 32.62
C GLU A 443 23.90 -13.34 33.04
N LEU A 444 24.84 -13.57 32.11
CA LEU A 444 26.11 -14.27 32.33
C LEU A 444 27.16 -13.42 33.10
N SER A 445 26.75 -12.89 34.26
CA SER A 445 27.57 -12.10 35.18
C SER A 445 26.98 -12.17 36.60
N HIS A 446 27.80 -11.93 37.62
CA HIS A 446 27.35 -11.66 39.00
C HIS A 446 27.30 -10.16 39.33
N THR A 447 27.67 -9.30 38.38
CA THR A 447 27.46 -7.87 38.51
C THR A 447 25.96 -7.62 38.51
N TYR A 448 25.47 -6.91 39.53
CA TYR A 448 24.08 -6.49 39.57
C TYR A 448 23.81 -5.44 38.49
N HIS A 449 22.75 -5.65 37.73
CA HIS A 449 22.22 -4.71 36.74
C HIS A 449 20.75 -4.47 37.04
N ARG A 450 20.35 -3.20 37.05
CA ARG A 450 18.96 -2.83 37.29
C ARG A 450 18.13 -3.01 36.03
N MET A 451 17.47 -4.18 35.95
CA MET A 451 16.56 -4.51 34.85
C MET A 451 15.18 -3.88 35.07
N THR A 452 14.62 -3.25 34.04
CA THR A 452 13.24 -2.73 34.02
C THR A 452 12.44 -3.35 32.89
N TYR A 453 11.10 -3.37 32.98
CA TYR A 453 10.25 -3.89 31.91
C TYR A 453 9.23 -2.88 31.41
N HIS A 454 8.99 -2.91 30.10
CA HIS A 454 8.02 -2.11 29.37
C HIS A 454 7.07 -3.03 28.62
N LEU A 455 5.77 -2.83 28.76
CA LEU A 455 4.73 -3.61 28.10
C LEU A 455 4.07 -2.78 26.99
N GLU A 456 3.77 -3.41 25.87
CA GLU A 456 3.01 -2.84 24.77
C GLU A 456 1.83 -3.78 24.42
N HIS A 457 0.67 -3.19 24.13
CA HIS A 457 -0.41 -3.91 23.45
C HIS A 457 -0.16 -3.90 21.95
N CYS A 458 -0.36 -5.04 21.30
CA CYS A 458 -0.15 -5.23 19.87
C CYS A 458 -1.43 -5.67 19.15
N GLU A 459 -1.52 -5.32 17.87
CA GLU A 459 -2.53 -5.82 16.94
C GLU A 459 -2.26 -7.31 16.61
N ALA A 460 -3.20 -7.93 15.87
CA ALA A 460 -3.10 -9.34 15.47
C ALA A 460 -1.84 -9.68 14.65
N ASP A 461 -1.22 -8.68 14.01
CA ASP A 461 0.01 -8.79 13.21
C ASP A 461 1.28 -8.38 13.97
N TRP A 462 1.20 -8.21 15.29
CA TRP A 462 2.29 -7.79 16.19
C TRP A 462 2.78 -6.35 16.02
N THR A 463 2.08 -5.51 15.24
CA THR A 463 2.32 -4.07 15.27
C THR A 463 1.77 -3.46 16.57
N THR A 464 2.44 -2.44 17.13
CA THR A 464 1.97 -1.77 18.34
C THR A 464 0.63 -1.07 18.08
N SER A 465 -0.33 -1.24 19.00
CA SER A 465 -1.66 -0.63 18.90
C SER A 465 -1.60 0.89 19.18
N GLU A 466 -1.67 1.71 18.14
CA GLU A 466 -1.55 3.18 18.26
C GLU A 466 -2.89 3.89 18.56
N GLU A 467 -4.04 3.24 18.35
CA GLU A 467 -5.36 3.88 18.51
C GLU A 467 -5.95 3.78 19.93
N ILE A 468 -5.25 3.10 20.85
CA ILE A 468 -5.63 2.95 22.26
C ILE A 468 -4.54 3.52 23.17
N PHE A 469 -4.92 3.98 24.37
CA PHE A 469 -3.97 4.50 25.35
C PHE A 469 -3.52 3.38 26.31
N GLU A 470 -2.33 3.52 26.92
CA GLU A 470 -1.83 2.58 27.93
C GLU A 470 -2.85 2.35 29.05
N SER A 471 -3.55 3.41 29.49
CA SER A 471 -4.60 3.32 30.51
C SER A 471 -5.83 2.52 30.09
N ASP A 472 -6.00 2.17 28.82
CA ASP A 472 -7.13 1.37 28.35
C ASP A 472 -6.90 -0.12 28.64
N TRP A 473 -5.66 -0.60 28.53
CA TRP A 473 -5.31 -2.01 28.62
C TRP A 473 -4.41 -2.36 29.82
N LEU A 474 -3.71 -1.39 30.42
CA LEU A 474 -2.87 -1.58 31.61
C LEU A 474 -3.47 -0.90 32.84
N GLN A 475 -3.45 -1.60 33.97
CA GLN A 475 -3.60 -1.00 35.30
C GLN A 475 -2.26 -1.12 36.03
N GLY A 476 -1.66 0.03 36.32
CA GLY A 476 -0.26 0.11 36.74
C GLY A 476 0.49 1.15 35.92
N PHE A 477 1.81 1.01 35.88
CA PHE A 477 2.70 1.82 35.05
C PHE A 477 3.71 0.92 34.35
N ASN A 478 4.15 1.31 33.16
CA ASN A 478 5.34 0.74 32.54
C ASN A 478 6.64 1.15 33.26
N ASP A 479 7.75 0.53 32.85
CA ASP A 479 9.11 0.84 33.28
C ASP A 479 9.37 0.56 34.78
N ASN A 480 8.74 -0.49 35.31
CA ASN A 480 8.99 -0.97 36.67
C ASN A 480 10.27 -1.83 36.73
N PRO A 481 11.00 -1.80 37.86
CA PRO A 481 12.14 -2.69 38.06
C PRO A 481 11.73 -4.15 38.26
N ILE A 482 12.61 -5.06 37.86
CA ILE A 482 12.56 -6.49 38.14
C ILE A 482 13.37 -6.72 39.42
N ASP A 483 12.66 -6.87 40.54
CA ASP A 483 13.25 -6.94 41.87
C ASP A 483 13.63 -8.37 42.31
N ASP A 484 13.12 -9.41 41.62
CA ASP A 484 13.38 -10.82 41.93
C ASP A 484 14.57 -11.33 41.09
N TYR A 485 15.70 -11.55 41.76
CA TYR A 485 16.91 -12.06 41.14
C TYR A 485 17.77 -12.88 42.11
N GLN A 486 18.53 -13.83 41.58
CA GLN A 486 19.38 -14.74 42.36
C GLN A 486 20.68 -15.07 41.61
N ASN A 487 21.82 -14.93 42.29
CA ASN A 487 23.12 -15.32 41.74
C ASN A 487 23.24 -16.85 41.64
N SER A 488 23.92 -17.31 40.60
CA SER A 488 24.21 -18.73 40.40
C SER A 488 25.06 -19.30 41.53
N ILE A 489 24.78 -20.55 41.91
CA ILE A 489 25.43 -21.26 43.01
C ILE A 489 26.03 -22.56 42.50
N ASN A 490 27.31 -22.79 42.80
CA ASN A 490 28.06 -24.01 42.45
C ASN A 490 28.08 -24.32 40.94
N THR A 491 28.07 -23.29 40.09
CA THR A 491 28.14 -23.41 38.63
C THR A 491 29.54 -23.02 38.12
N THR A 492 29.99 -23.63 37.02
CA THR A 492 31.25 -23.27 36.37
C THR A 492 31.14 -21.97 35.58
N VAL A 493 29.97 -21.70 35.00
CA VAL A 493 29.63 -20.42 34.39
C VAL A 493 28.85 -19.58 35.40
N LEU A 494 29.35 -18.39 35.71
CA LEU A 494 28.67 -17.44 36.61
C LEU A 494 27.55 -16.71 35.87
N TYR A 495 26.38 -16.63 36.50
CA TYR A 495 25.23 -15.87 36.00
C TYR A 495 24.33 -15.37 37.13
N THR A 496 23.48 -14.40 36.83
CA THR A 496 22.40 -13.91 37.70
C THR A 496 21.08 -14.23 37.03
N HIS A 497 20.22 -14.98 37.71
CA HIS A 497 18.88 -15.29 37.25
C HIS A 497 17.92 -14.16 37.64
N TYR A 498 17.12 -13.66 36.71
CA TYR A 498 16.05 -12.69 36.95
C TYR A 498 14.70 -13.33 36.67
N GLU A 499 13.71 -13.04 37.51
CA GLU A 499 12.34 -13.54 37.38
C GLU A 499 11.32 -12.39 37.42
N LEU A 500 10.37 -12.39 36.48
CA LEU A 500 9.24 -11.48 36.46
C LEU A 500 7.92 -12.24 36.38
N ARG A 501 6.98 -11.87 37.26
CA ARG A 501 5.63 -12.43 37.30
C ARG A 501 4.59 -11.39 36.91
N ILE A 502 3.70 -11.72 35.96
CA ILE A 502 2.57 -10.89 35.53
C ILE A 502 1.28 -11.73 35.56
N PRO A 503 0.17 -11.22 36.13
CA PRO A 503 0.04 -9.91 36.76
C PRO A 503 0.75 -9.85 38.13
N ASN A 504 1.07 -8.63 38.58
CA ASN A 504 1.60 -8.32 39.90
C ASN A 504 0.96 -7.03 40.45
N GLU A 505 1.39 -6.56 41.62
CA GLU A 505 0.85 -5.36 42.27
C GLU A 505 1.00 -4.08 41.43
N ARG A 506 2.02 -4.02 40.56
CA ARG A 506 2.36 -2.86 39.72
C ARG A 506 1.89 -3.00 38.27
N CYS A 507 1.43 -4.18 37.83
CA CYS A 507 1.06 -4.48 36.45
C CYS A 507 -0.09 -5.49 36.38
N GLN A 508 -1.27 -5.02 35.92
CA GLN A 508 -2.46 -5.84 35.69
C GLN A 508 -3.05 -5.56 34.31
N LEU A 509 -3.37 -6.61 33.56
CA LEU A 509 -3.90 -6.52 32.18
C LEU A 509 -5.43 -6.45 32.20
N LYS A 510 -5.99 -5.52 31.42
CA LYS A 510 -7.44 -5.25 31.35
C LYS A 510 -8.08 -5.61 30.02
N MET A 511 -7.28 -5.95 29.01
CA MET A 511 -7.75 -6.19 27.65
C MET A 511 -7.15 -7.48 27.08
N SER A 512 -7.89 -8.16 26.21
CA SER A 512 -7.39 -9.29 25.42
C SER A 512 -6.71 -8.81 24.15
N GLY A 513 -5.77 -9.60 23.63
CA GLY A 513 -4.94 -9.23 22.50
C GLY A 513 -3.53 -9.81 22.61
N ASN A 514 -2.63 -9.26 21.81
CA ASN A 514 -1.22 -9.60 21.81
C ASN A 514 -0.47 -8.62 22.69
N TYR A 515 0.55 -9.11 23.40
CA TYR A 515 1.36 -8.30 24.29
C TYR A 515 2.84 -8.55 24.04
N ARG A 516 3.59 -7.46 23.95
CA ARG A 516 5.05 -7.49 23.87
C ARG A 516 5.62 -6.85 25.14
N LEU A 517 6.39 -7.64 25.89
CA LEU A 517 7.16 -7.17 27.02
C LEU A 517 8.62 -7.00 26.60
N THR A 518 9.16 -5.81 26.75
CA THR A 518 10.58 -5.51 26.53
C THR A 518 11.27 -5.32 27.86
N VAL A 519 12.45 -5.90 28.05
CA VAL A 519 13.31 -5.63 29.23
C VAL A 519 14.45 -4.71 28.81
N TYR A 520 14.74 -3.72 29.65
CA TYR A 520 15.82 -2.76 29.50
C TYR A 520 16.81 -2.83 30.66
N ASP A 521 18.08 -2.61 30.39
CA ASP A 521 19.15 -2.44 31.40
C ASP A 521 19.33 -0.94 31.68
N GLU A 522 18.80 -0.47 32.81
CA GLU A 522 18.85 0.96 33.21
C GLU A 522 20.30 1.41 33.51
N ASP A 523 21.17 0.48 33.90
CA ASP A 523 22.57 0.78 34.23
C ASP A 523 23.45 0.89 32.97
N ASP A 524 23.05 0.31 31.83
CA ASP A 524 23.76 0.37 30.55
C ASP A 524 23.00 1.22 29.50
N ALA A 525 22.75 2.49 29.85
CA ALA A 525 22.13 3.50 28.97
C ALA A 525 20.78 3.07 28.37
N ASP A 526 19.95 2.39 29.16
CA ASP A 526 18.67 1.83 28.73
C ASP A 526 18.81 0.85 27.55
N GLU A 527 19.86 0.01 27.57
CA GLU A 527 20.08 -1.03 26.56
C GLU A 527 18.87 -1.96 26.51
N LYS A 528 18.31 -2.16 25.32
CA LYS A 528 17.24 -3.14 25.09
C LYS A 528 17.81 -4.56 25.18
N VAL A 529 17.40 -5.32 26.19
CA VAL A 529 17.97 -6.62 26.52
C VAL A 529 17.28 -7.77 25.79
N LEU A 530 15.95 -7.86 25.94
CA LEU A 530 15.14 -8.94 25.39
C LEU A 530 13.69 -8.49 25.16
N GLU A 531 12.96 -9.28 24.38
CA GLU A 531 11.51 -9.19 24.18
C GLU A 531 10.85 -10.54 24.46
N VAL A 532 9.70 -10.51 25.13
CA VAL A 532 8.79 -11.64 25.31
C VAL A 532 7.45 -11.28 24.67
N GLU A 533 6.97 -12.15 23.79
CA GLU A 533 5.70 -11.98 23.10
C GLU A 533 4.71 -13.06 23.59
N PHE A 534 3.56 -12.62 24.12
CA PHE A 534 2.56 -13.49 24.72
C PHE A 534 1.14 -13.05 24.41
N TYR A 535 0.18 -13.93 24.65
CA TYR A 535 -1.22 -13.71 24.30
C TYR A 535 -2.10 -13.64 25.55
N VAL A 536 -3.13 -12.79 25.48
CA VAL A 536 -4.21 -12.75 26.47
C VAL A 536 -5.53 -12.98 25.76
N VAL A 537 -6.20 -14.09 26.03
CA VAL A 537 -7.47 -14.46 25.41
C VAL A 537 -8.65 -14.10 26.31
N GLU A 538 -9.68 -13.49 25.73
CA GLU A 538 -11.00 -13.38 26.35
C GLU A 538 -11.95 -14.34 25.62
N PRO A 539 -12.35 -15.49 26.20
CA PRO A 539 -12.99 -16.57 25.45
C PRO A 539 -14.47 -16.30 25.12
N LEU A 540 -14.71 -15.32 24.23
CA LEU A 540 -16.04 -14.93 23.76
C LEU A 540 -16.54 -15.83 22.60
N MET A 541 -15.63 -16.46 21.86
CA MET A 541 -15.94 -17.40 20.78
C MET A 541 -15.54 -18.84 21.11
N THR A 542 -16.28 -19.81 20.59
CA THR A 542 -16.00 -21.23 20.78
C THR A 542 -15.42 -21.83 19.51
N ILE A 543 -14.27 -22.49 19.61
CA ILE A 543 -13.56 -23.10 18.48
C ILE A 543 -13.56 -24.62 18.62
N GLY A 544 -14.04 -25.33 17.60
CA GLY A 544 -13.86 -26.75 17.38
C GLY A 544 -12.80 -26.99 16.31
N VAL A 545 -11.91 -27.95 16.56
CA VAL A 545 -10.83 -28.33 15.63
C VAL A 545 -10.77 -29.85 15.59
N GLU A 546 -10.72 -30.38 14.39
CA GLU A 546 -10.53 -31.79 14.09
C GLU A 546 -9.39 -31.92 13.08
N ALA A 547 -8.68 -33.04 13.11
CA ALA A 547 -7.56 -33.31 12.20
C ALA A 547 -7.71 -34.71 11.60
N THR A 548 -7.31 -34.86 10.34
CA THR A 548 -7.31 -36.12 9.58
C THR A 548 -5.99 -36.27 8.82
N THR A 549 -5.54 -37.51 8.69
CA THR A 549 -4.35 -37.90 7.91
C THR A 549 -4.72 -38.38 6.50
N ASN A 550 -6.02 -38.61 6.26
CA ASN A 550 -6.56 -38.77 4.92
C ASN A 550 -6.98 -37.39 4.42
N THR A 551 -6.12 -36.77 3.62
CA THR A 551 -6.26 -35.38 3.17
C THR A 551 -6.87 -35.31 1.77
N ASP A 552 -7.22 -34.12 1.32
CA ASP A 552 -7.71 -33.90 -0.05
C ASP A 552 -6.62 -34.04 -1.14
N ILE A 553 -5.35 -34.23 -0.75
CA ILE A 553 -4.21 -34.34 -1.68
C ILE A 553 -3.46 -35.68 -1.58
N ASP A 554 -3.50 -36.35 -0.44
CA ASP A 554 -2.87 -37.65 -0.20
C ASP A 554 -3.63 -38.49 0.85
N HIS A 555 -3.27 -39.76 0.99
CA HIS A 555 -3.88 -40.67 1.94
C HIS A 555 -2.82 -41.29 2.83
N ASN A 556 -2.69 -40.82 4.08
CA ASN A 556 -1.72 -41.35 5.04
C ASN A 556 -0.30 -41.36 4.45
N GLU A 557 0.14 -40.24 3.87
CA GLU A 557 1.50 -40.09 3.36
C GLU A 557 2.26 -39.02 4.15
N SER A 558 2.24 -37.77 3.71
CA SER A 558 3.15 -36.72 4.20
C SER A 558 2.44 -35.50 4.77
N HIS A 559 1.10 -35.52 4.82
CA HIS A 559 0.30 -34.37 5.24
C HIS A 559 -0.72 -34.71 6.31
N GLN A 560 -1.16 -33.65 6.98
CA GLN A 560 -2.25 -33.63 7.95
C GLN A 560 -3.18 -32.46 7.58
N GLN A 561 -4.49 -32.69 7.64
CA GLN A 561 -5.49 -31.69 7.25
C GLN A 561 -6.42 -31.37 8.42
N LEU A 562 -6.71 -30.09 8.61
CA LEU A 562 -7.61 -29.60 9.66
C LEU A 562 -9.01 -29.28 9.13
N SER A 563 -9.99 -29.59 9.98
CA SER A 563 -11.36 -29.08 9.91
C SER A 563 -11.61 -28.18 11.11
N ILE A 564 -12.13 -26.98 10.89
CA ILE A 564 -12.28 -25.95 11.93
C ILE A 564 -13.72 -25.45 11.93
N ASN A 565 -14.29 -25.25 13.12
CA ASN A 565 -15.59 -24.63 13.32
C ASN A 565 -15.48 -23.54 14.39
N VAL A 566 -15.85 -22.30 14.06
CA VAL A 566 -15.85 -21.16 14.98
C VAL A 566 -17.28 -20.70 15.20
N LYS A 567 -17.76 -20.73 16.44
CA LYS A 567 -19.07 -20.20 16.83
C LYS A 567 -18.91 -18.81 17.43
N TYR A 568 -19.67 -17.84 16.91
CA TYR A 568 -19.65 -16.45 17.38
C TYR A 568 -20.28 -16.26 18.76
N ASN A 569 -21.01 -17.27 19.27
CA ASN A 569 -21.76 -17.22 20.51
C ASN A 569 -22.71 -15.99 20.54
N ASN A 570 -22.39 -14.98 21.34
CA ASN A 570 -23.19 -13.76 21.51
C ASN A 570 -22.70 -12.58 20.66
N LEU A 571 -21.55 -12.71 19.98
CA LEU A 571 -21.00 -11.64 19.14
C LEU A 571 -21.73 -11.53 17.82
N ARG A 572 -22.03 -10.29 17.39
CA ARG A 572 -22.70 -10.01 16.12
C ARG A 572 -21.69 -9.59 15.07
N ILE A 573 -21.48 -10.44 14.08
CA ILE A 573 -20.60 -10.17 12.94
C ILE A 573 -21.42 -9.69 11.75
N THR A 574 -21.10 -8.50 11.24
CA THR A 574 -21.77 -7.86 10.10
C THR A 574 -20.88 -7.79 8.87
N ASN A 575 -19.56 -7.64 9.06
CA ASN A 575 -18.56 -7.67 8.02
C ASN A 575 -17.42 -8.59 8.44
N LEU A 576 -17.26 -9.74 7.77
CA LEU A 576 -16.26 -10.73 8.15
C LEU A 576 -14.83 -10.18 7.99
N GLU A 577 -14.54 -9.54 6.86
CA GLU A 577 -13.19 -9.08 6.50
C GLU A 577 -12.67 -7.97 7.43
N GLU A 578 -13.57 -7.16 8.00
CA GLU A 578 -13.19 -6.05 8.89
C GLU A 578 -13.23 -6.42 10.37
N GLN A 579 -13.94 -7.49 10.74
CA GLN A 579 -14.23 -7.80 12.14
C GLN A 579 -13.62 -9.11 12.63
N ILE A 580 -13.20 -10.02 11.75
CA ILE A 580 -12.61 -11.30 12.15
C ILE A 580 -11.25 -11.44 11.50
N HIS A 581 -10.27 -11.82 12.32
CA HIS A 581 -8.97 -12.26 11.85
C HIS A 581 -8.67 -13.64 12.45
N THR A 582 -8.33 -14.62 11.61
CA THR A 582 -8.05 -15.99 12.04
C THR A 582 -6.61 -16.36 11.76
N ILE A 583 -5.98 -17.08 12.69
CA ILE A 583 -4.63 -17.61 12.52
C ILE A 583 -4.64 -19.09 12.89
N VAL A 584 -4.06 -19.93 12.04
CA VAL A 584 -3.85 -21.36 12.29
C VAL A 584 -2.36 -21.67 12.22
N ILE A 585 -1.83 -22.27 13.28
CA ILE A 585 -0.40 -22.49 13.47
C ILE A 585 -0.15 -23.97 13.80
N GLN A 586 0.94 -24.53 13.31
CA GLN A 586 1.43 -25.87 13.68
C GLN A 586 2.66 -25.71 14.57
N ASN A 587 2.67 -26.35 15.74
CA ASN A 587 3.78 -26.37 16.70
C ASN A 587 4.38 -24.99 17.02
N TRP A 588 3.54 -23.94 17.02
CA TRP A 588 3.98 -22.55 17.22
C TRP A 588 5.01 -22.03 16.20
N ARG A 589 5.04 -22.62 14.99
CA ARG A 589 5.85 -22.18 13.86
C ARG A 589 5.14 -21.12 13.04
N GLU A 590 5.48 -19.86 13.30
CA GLU A 590 4.90 -18.69 12.61
C GLU A 590 5.23 -18.64 11.11
N ASP A 591 6.34 -19.26 10.69
CA ASP A 591 6.74 -19.36 9.29
C ASP A 591 5.76 -20.23 8.46
N GLU A 592 5.03 -21.13 9.11
CA GLU A 592 3.98 -21.94 8.48
C GLU A 592 2.56 -21.48 8.87
N ALA A 593 2.40 -20.38 9.60
CA ALA A 593 1.09 -19.87 9.99
C ALA A 593 0.21 -19.55 8.79
N ARG A 594 -1.08 -19.83 8.92
CA ARG A 594 -2.10 -19.50 7.92
C ARG A 594 -3.03 -18.43 8.47
N HIS A 595 -3.07 -17.29 7.80
CA HIS A 595 -3.87 -16.15 8.20
C HIS A 595 -5.09 -15.99 7.30
N ASN A 596 -6.25 -15.71 7.89
CA ASN A 596 -7.49 -15.33 7.20
C ASN A 596 -7.89 -16.26 6.04
N ILE A 597 -7.68 -17.57 6.22
CA ILE A 597 -8.15 -18.58 5.26
C ILE A 597 -9.66 -18.39 5.06
N HIS A 598 -10.09 -18.35 3.80
CA HIS A 598 -11.49 -18.17 3.50
C HIS A 598 -12.31 -19.42 3.93
N PRO A 599 -13.35 -19.28 4.78
CA PRO A 599 -14.18 -20.39 5.22
C PRO A 599 -15.02 -20.98 4.08
N ASN A 600 -15.28 -22.28 4.14
CA ASN A 600 -16.16 -22.97 3.19
C ASN A 600 -17.63 -22.59 3.43
N PHE A 601 -18.03 -22.43 4.69
CA PHE A 601 -19.37 -22.03 5.08
C PHE A 601 -19.34 -20.82 6.02
N ILE A 602 -20.15 -19.81 5.70
CA ILE A 602 -20.34 -18.60 6.50
C ILE A 602 -21.81 -18.52 6.89
N SER A 603 -22.08 -18.41 8.18
CA SER A 603 -23.43 -18.23 8.72
C SER A 603 -23.47 -17.07 9.71
N ASN A 604 -24.67 -16.69 10.13
CA ASN A 604 -24.86 -15.72 11.21
C ASN A 604 -24.46 -16.27 12.60
N LYS A 605 -24.23 -17.58 12.73
CA LYS A 605 -23.84 -18.24 13.98
C LYS A 605 -22.35 -18.56 14.07
N GLY A 606 -21.62 -18.50 12.96
CA GLY A 606 -20.24 -18.92 12.92
C GLY A 606 -19.70 -19.24 11.52
N LEU A 607 -18.46 -19.74 11.53
CA LEU A 607 -17.64 -20.07 10.37
C LEU A 607 -17.25 -21.55 10.41
N GLN A 608 -17.14 -22.16 9.25
CA GLN A 608 -16.69 -23.55 9.12
C GLN A 608 -15.76 -23.73 7.93
N TRP A 609 -14.64 -24.40 8.20
CA TRP A 609 -13.66 -24.87 7.23
C TRP A 609 -13.70 -26.39 7.23
N GLU A 610 -14.06 -26.97 6.11
CA GLU A 610 -14.20 -28.42 5.92
C GLU A 610 -13.75 -28.75 4.51
N HIS A 611 -12.87 -29.73 4.35
CA HIS A 611 -12.19 -30.01 3.08
C HIS A 611 -11.55 -28.76 2.46
N ASN A 612 -10.85 -27.99 3.30
CA ASN A 612 -10.15 -26.79 2.88
C ASN A 612 -8.67 -27.11 2.62
N ARG A 613 -8.22 -26.91 1.38
CA ARG A 613 -6.84 -27.21 0.97
C ARG A 613 -5.79 -26.28 1.60
N GLU A 614 -6.19 -25.08 2.04
CA GLU A 614 -5.26 -24.16 2.71
C GLU A 614 -4.94 -24.59 4.15
N LEU A 615 -5.74 -25.49 4.72
CA LEU A 615 -5.55 -26.12 6.04
C LEU A 615 -4.85 -27.49 5.96
N ILE A 616 -4.14 -27.75 4.86
CA ILE A 616 -3.27 -28.92 4.72
C ILE A 616 -1.84 -28.50 5.10
N PHE A 617 -1.28 -29.23 6.05
CA PHE A 617 0.06 -29.02 6.60
C PHE A 617 0.92 -30.24 6.33
N TYR A 618 2.23 -30.04 6.24
CA TYR A 618 3.18 -31.14 6.24
C TYR A 618 3.18 -31.81 7.63
N GLY A 619 3.24 -33.14 7.65
CA GLY A 619 3.26 -33.90 8.91
C GLY A 619 4.56 -33.73 9.67
N GLY A 620 5.68 -33.44 9.01
CA GLY A 620 7.00 -33.35 9.67
C GLY A 620 7.42 -34.66 10.33
N ASN A 621 8.17 -34.57 11.41
CA ASN A 621 8.60 -35.70 12.23
C ASN A 621 8.71 -35.27 13.69
N GLU A 622 8.77 -36.23 14.61
CA GLU A 622 8.98 -35.96 16.04
C GLU A 622 10.31 -35.22 16.23
N TYR A 623 10.35 -34.20 17.08
CA TYR A 623 11.55 -33.45 17.41
C TYR A 623 12.62 -34.37 18.00
N HIS A 624 13.88 -34.11 17.67
CA HIS A 624 15.00 -34.70 18.40
C HIS A 624 15.01 -34.19 19.84
N LYS A 625 15.54 -34.99 20.75
CA LYS A 625 15.58 -34.63 22.16
C LYS A 625 16.83 -35.15 22.86
N PHE A 626 17.27 -34.36 23.82
CA PHE A 626 18.24 -34.79 24.82
C PHE A 626 17.91 -34.08 26.13
N GLU A 627 18.54 -34.56 27.19
CA GLU A 627 18.40 -34.00 28.50
C GLU A 627 19.75 -34.03 29.21
N VAL A 628 20.19 -32.89 29.75
CA VAL A 628 21.38 -32.73 30.58
C VAL A 628 20.93 -32.46 32.01
N LEU A 629 20.81 -33.48 32.87
CA LEU A 629 20.42 -33.28 34.28
C LEU A 629 21.60 -33.09 35.23
N ASP A 630 22.77 -33.60 34.83
CA ASP A 630 23.99 -33.61 35.63
C ASP A 630 25.20 -33.53 34.68
N VAL A 631 26.26 -32.86 35.10
CA VAL A 631 27.50 -32.71 34.31
C VAL A 631 28.51 -33.84 34.58
N SER A 632 28.29 -34.64 35.62
CA SER A 632 29.18 -35.74 36.03
C SER A 632 28.99 -37.02 35.20
N HIS A 633 27.82 -37.20 34.59
CA HIS A 633 27.51 -38.40 33.80
C HIS A 633 26.48 -38.11 32.69
N PRO A 634 26.52 -38.83 31.56
CA PRO A 634 25.53 -38.70 30.50
C PRO A 634 24.12 -39.11 30.94
N THR A 635 23.12 -38.36 30.49
CA THR A 635 21.68 -38.64 30.68
C THR A 635 21.00 -38.87 29.32
N MET A 636 19.66 -38.78 29.23
CA MET A 636 18.91 -39.13 28.02
C MET A 636 19.44 -38.41 26.77
N GLY A 637 19.72 -39.17 25.70
CA GLY A 637 20.13 -38.61 24.41
C GLY A 637 21.58 -38.12 24.35
N ILE A 638 22.38 -38.29 25.41
CA ILE A 638 23.79 -37.88 25.48
C ILE A 638 24.71 -39.09 25.31
N ASP A 639 25.65 -39.02 24.37
CA ASP A 639 26.71 -40.02 24.19
C ASP A 639 27.80 -39.88 25.26
N ARG A 640 28.31 -38.65 25.43
CA ARG A 640 29.33 -38.36 26.46
C ARG A 640 29.31 -36.91 26.92
N ILE A 641 29.88 -36.69 28.09
CA ILE A 641 30.21 -35.37 28.64
C ILE A 641 31.72 -35.34 28.91
N ALA A 642 32.39 -34.25 28.54
CA ALA A 642 33.82 -34.05 28.75
C ALA A 642 34.11 -32.69 29.37
N TRP A 643 35.21 -32.58 30.10
CA TRP A 643 35.72 -31.31 30.61
C TRP A 643 36.90 -30.86 29.75
N ASP A 644 36.83 -29.65 29.18
CA ASP A 644 37.89 -29.11 28.31
C ASP A 644 38.98 -28.31 29.06
N GLY A 645 38.91 -28.29 30.40
CA GLY A 645 39.76 -27.45 31.25
C GLY A 645 39.07 -26.16 31.72
N LYS A 646 37.96 -25.76 31.08
CA LYS A 646 37.23 -24.52 31.38
C LYS A 646 35.71 -24.69 31.46
N ASN A 647 35.10 -25.47 30.56
CA ASN A 647 33.66 -25.70 30.51
C ASN A 647 33.36 -27.18 30.25
N TYR A 648 32.14 -27.58 30.60
CA TYR A 648 31.61 -28.89 30.21
C TYR A 648 31.18 -28.89 28.75
N GLN A 649 31.60 -29.93 28.04
CA GLN A 649 31.29 -30.22 26.65
C GLN A 649 30.37 -31.44 26.60
N VAL A 650 29.13 -31.23 26.18
CA VAL A 650 28.10 -32.26 26.04
C VAL A 650 28.01 -32.67 24.58
N TYR A 651 27.99 -33.97 24.33
CA TYR A 651 27.85 -34.55 22.99
C TYR A 651 26.59 -35.40 22.94
N PRO A 652 25.46 -34.86 22.42
CA PRO A 652 24.31 -35.68 22.05
C PRO A 652 24.68 -36.76 21.03
N TYR A 653 23.88 -37.83 20.97
CA TYR A 653 24.03 -38.81 19.89
C TYR A 653 23.88 -38.12 18.53
N PRO A 654 24.76 -38.40 17.54
CA PRO A 654 24.63 -37.81 16.21
C PRO A 654 23.27 -38.14 15.60
N ALA A 655 22.55 -37.12 15.15
CA ALA A 655 21.31 -37.32 14.41
C ALA A 655 21.61 -37.96 13.06
N VAL A 656 20.72 -38.83 12.59
CA VAL A 656 20.83 -39.54 11.31
C VAL A 656 19.59 -39.28 10.47
N VAL A 657 19.71 -39.47 9.15
CA VAL A 657 18.58 -39.34 8.22
C VAL A 657 17.44 -40.31 8.60
N ARG A 658 16.24 -39.76 8.84
CA ARG A 658 15.05 -40.52 9.23
C ARG A 658 14.20 -40.85 8.00
N ARG A 659 14.33 -42.08 7.49
CA ARG A 659 13.60 -42.54 6.28
C ARG A 659 12.20 -43.10 6.55
N ASN A 660 11.97 -43.60 7.74
CA ASN A 660 10.71 -44.16 8.17
C ASN A 660 10.28 -43.47 9.46
N TYR A 661 8.97 -43.38 9.68
CA TYR A 661 8.43 -42.91 10.95
C TYR A 661 8.81 -43.87 12.08
N LEU A 662 9.18 -43.30 13.22
CA LEU A 662 9.37 -44.01 14.48
C LEU A 662 8.59 -43.26 15.54
N THR A 663 7.67 -43.94 16.20
CA THR A 663 6.91 -43.35 17.30
C THR A 663 7.87 -42.95 18.41
N ASP A 664 7.89 -41.66 18.73
CA ASP A 664 8.64 -41.12 19.84
C ASP A 664 7.83 -39.99 20.49
N VAL A 665 7.85 -39.90 21.81
CA VAL A 665 7.07 -38.87 22.52
C VAL A 665 7.95 -37.67 22.80
N ASP A 666 7.64 -36.55 22.18
CA ASP A 666 8.35 -35.29 22.38
C ASP A 666 7.49 -34.25 23.13
N ALA A 667 7.90 -32.99 23.06
CA ALA A 667 7.19 -31.83 23.57
C ALA A 667 7.12 -30.71 22.51
N ASP A 668 6.92 -31.04 21.22
CA ASP A 668 6.64 -30.09 20.13
C ASP A 668 7.64 -28.90 20.04
N GLY A 669 8.94 -29.17 20.25
CA GLY A 669 10.01 -28.16 20.21
C GLY A 669 10.23 -27.36 21.51
N ALA A 670 9.46 -27.63 22.57
CA ALA A 670 9.62 -26.99 23.87
C ALA A 670 10.92 -27.37 24.60
N PHE A 671 11.25 -26.63 25.65
CA PHE A 671 12.39 -26.90 26.52
C PHE A 671 12.05 -26.63 27.98
N CYS A 672 12.81 -27.23 28.90
CA CYS A 672 12.59 -27.10 30.34
C CYS A 672 13.94 -27.14 31.06
N ILE A 673 14.25 -26.07 31.80
CA ILE A 673 15.45 -26.00 32.65
C ILE A 673 15.21 -26.87 33.88
N ARG A 674 16.11 -27.84 34.13
CA ARG A 674 16.03 -28.74 35.28
C ARG A 674 17.34 -29.48 35.52
N ASN A 675 17.60 -29.81 36.79
CA ASN A 675 18.68 -30.66 37.28
C ASN A 675 18.14 -32.01 37.83
N SER A 676 19.05 -32.89 38.26
CA SER A 676 18.73 -34.26 38.69
C SER A 676 17.83 -34.34 39.94
N ASP A 677 17.92 -33.38 40.86
CA ASP A 677 17.12 -33.32 42.09
C ASP A 677 15.89 -32.41 42.00
N ARG A 678 15.74 -31.67 40.88
CA ARG A 678 14.68 -30.69 40.59
C ARG A 678 14.54 -29.61 41.65
N ARG A 679 15.63 -29.25 42.31
CA ARG A 679 15.65 -28.16 43.30
C ARG A 679 16.36 -26.97 42.71
N GLU A 680 15.73 -25.79 42.85
CA GLU A 680 16.42 -24.52 42.61
C GLU A 680 17.11 -24.47 41.22
N SER A 681 16.47 -25.11 40.22
CA SER A 681 17.07 -25.35 38.90
C SER A 681 17.44 -24.04 38.19
N ASP A 682 16.75 -22.96 38.54
CA ASP A 682 16.94 -21.64 37.93
C ASP A 682 18.28 -20.99 38.29
N TYR A 683 18.95 -21.39 39.37
CA TYR A 683 20.25 -20.81 39.76
C TYR A 683 21.32 -21.85 40.17
N THR A 684 21.00 -23.14 40.12
CA THR A 684 21.96 -24.23 40.39
C THR A 684 22.34 -25.03 39.15
N CYS A 685 21.57 -24.93 38.06
CA CYS A 685 21.94 -25.54 36.78
C CYS A 685 23.13 -24.83 36.16
N ASP A 686 24.11 -25.59 35.68
CA ASP A 686 25.28 -25.06 34.98
C ASP A 686 24.99 -24.78 33.50
N TYR A 687 25.85 -23.99 32.86
CA TYR A 687 25.88 -23.85 31.40
C TYR A 687 26.92 -24.77 30.79
N VAL A 688 26.52 -25.47 29.73
CA VAL A 688 27.32 -26.47 29.03
C VAL A 688 27.34 -26.17 27.54
N TRP A 689 28.45 -26.50 26.87
CA TRP A 689 28.53 -26.44 25.41
C TRP A 689 27.98 -27.73 24.83
N VAL A 690 26.84 -27.66 24.17
CA VAL A 690 26.19 -28.79 23.50
C VAL A 690 26.63 -28.85 22.05
N ASN A 691 27.24 -29.98 21.67
CA ASN A 691 27.84 -30.21 20.36
C ASN A 691 26.88 -31.01 19.47
N TYR A 692 26.11 -30.31 18.66
CA TYR A 692 25.13 -30.92 17.75
C TYR A 692 25.81 -31.49 16.51
N GLU A 693 25.42 -32.70 16.11
CA GLU A 693 25.84 -33.34 14.86
C GLU A 693 24.63 -33.93 14.10
N LEU A 694 24.61 -33.78 12.78
CA LEU A 694 23.69 -34.44 11.86
C LEU A 694 24.48 -35.12 10.73
N GLN A 695 24.35 -36.44 10.63
CA GLN A 695 24.94 -37.25 9.56
C GLN A 695 24.01 -37.27 8.34
N ALA A 696 24.29 -36.38 7.38
CA ALA A 696 23.49 -36.22 6.17
C ALA A 696 24.34 -35.64 5.01
N PRO A 697 24.02 -35.99 3.75
CA PRO A 697 24.62 -35.33 2.60
C PRO A 697 24.28 -33.84 2.58
N TYR A 698 25.06 -33.05 1.84
CA TYR A 698 24.80 -31.62 1.69
C TYR A 698 23.41 -31.37 1.09
N GLN A 699 22.61 -30.58 1.78
CA GLN A 699 21.22 -30.25 1.48
C GLN A 699 20.92 -28.74 1.68
N GLY A 700 21.96 -27.90 1.65
CA GLY A 700 21.86 -26.45 1.85
C GLY A 700 22.28 -26.01 3.26
N ASP A 701 22.01 -24.74 3.57
CA ASP A 701 22.20 -24.18 4.90
C ASP A 701 21.12 -24.69 5.85
N LEU A 702 21.54 -25.32 6.95
CA LEU A 702 20.65 -25.86 7.98
C LEU A 702 20.79 -25.09 9.28
N TYR A 703 19.68 -24.96 10.00
CA TYR A 703 19.58 -24.27 11.27
C TYR A 703 18.96 -25.19 12.30
N ILE A 704 19.47 -25.14 13.53
CA ILE A 704 18.81 -25.77 14.68
C ILE A 704 17.60 -24.90 15.04
N ASN A 705 16.44 -25.54 15.18
CA ASN A 705 15.20 -24.87 15.52
C ASN A 705 14.52 -25.55 16.71
N GLY A 706 13.95 -24.73 17.59
CA GLY A 706 13.14 -25.11 18.75
C GLY A 706 12.58 -23.85 19.42
N GLN A 707 11.69 -23.99 20.40
CA GLN A 707 11.07 -22.83 21.06
C GLN A 707 12.06 -21.96 21.87
N TRP A 708 13.26 -22.50 22.14
CA TRP A 708 14.38 -21.80 22.77
C TRP A 708 15.30 -21.05 21.78
N THR A 709 15.00 -21.12 20.48
CA THR A 709 15.74 -20.43 19.41
C THR A 709 15.06 -19.10 19.06
N THR A 710 15.84 -18.11 18.60
CA THR A 710 15.33 -16.75 18.31
C THR A 710 15.81 -16.29 16.93
N ASP A 711 14.93 -15.69 16.13
CA ASP A 711 15.29 -15.21 14.78
C ASP A 711 16.21 -13.98 14.77
N ALA A 712 16.23 -13.21 15.87
CA ALA A 712 17.09 -12.02 16.02
C ALA A 712 18.59 -12.34 15.85
N ASP A 713 18.99 -13.59 16.12
CA ASP A 713 20.36 -14.10 15.97
C ASP A 713 20.35 -15.48 15.28
N LYS A 714 19.64 -15.57 14.14
CA LYS A 714 19.49 -16.83 13.38
C LYS A 714 20.84 -17.47 13.01
N ASP A 715 21.86 -16.65 12.75
CA ASP A 715 23.20 -17.11 12.37
C ASP A 715 23.89 -17.94 13.46
N LYS A 716 23.58 -17.70 14.73
CA LYS A 716 24.09 -18.51 15.86
C LYS A 716 23.63 -19.96 15.81
N TYR A 717 22.46 -20.23 15.24
CA TYR A 717 21.89 -21.57 15.13
C TYR A 717 22.27 -22.28 13.83
N LYS A 718 23.02 -21.61 12.95
CA LYS A 718 23.46 -22.17 11.67
C LYS A 718 24.46 -23.32 11.89
N MET A 719 24.20 -24.44 11.21
CA MET A 719 25.11 -25.57 11.17
C MET A 719 26.20 -25.37 10.13
N ARG A 720 27.42 -25.82 10.44
CA ARG A 720 28.54 -25.88 9.51
C ARG A 720 28.59 -27.24 8.85
N TYR A 721 28.95 -27.29 7.57
CA TYR A 721 29.06 -28.54 6.82
C TYR A 721 30.51 -28.99 6.65
N ASP A 722 30.79 -30.25 6.96
CA ASP A 722 32.05 -30.94 6.65
C ASP A 722 31.81 -31.93 5.49
N GLY A 723 32.31 -31.58 4.30
CA GLY A 723 32.16 -32.41 3.10
C GLY A 723 33.01 -33.67 3.08
N THR A 724 34.05 -33.78 3.92
CA THR A 724 34.87 -35.00 4.05
C THR A 724 34.15 -36.04 4.90
N ARG A 725 33.54 -35.62 6.02
CA ARG A 725 32.79 -36.51 6.92
C ARG A 725 31.32 -36.67 6.54
N GLN A 726 30.81 -35.83 5.64
CA GLN A 726 29.37 -35.73 5.31
C GLN A 726 28.50 -35.49 6.54
N ILE A 727 28.89 -34.50 7.35
CA ILE A 727 28.15 -34.12 8.55
C ILE A 727 27.89 -32.61 8.60
N TYR A 728 26.79 -32.26 9.23
CA TYR A 728 26.52 -30.93 9.74
C TYR A 728 26.86 -30.88 11.23
N TYR A 729 27.47 -29.81 11.70
CA TYR A 729 27.82 -29.65 13.12
C TYR A 729 27.79 -28.20 13.59
N THR A 730 27.48 -27.98 14.86
CA THR A 730 27.63 -26.69 15.56
C THR A 730 27.67 -26.90 17.06
N ALA A 731 28.12 -25.91 17.82
CA ALA A 731 28.18 -25.96 19.28
C ALA A 731 27.45 -24.76 19.88
N LEU A 732 26.57 -25.00 20.85
CA LEU A 732 25.74 -23.98 21.48
C LEU A 732 25.90 -24.03 23.00
N LEU A 733 26.08 -22.87 23.62
CA LEU A 733 26.07 -22.75 25.08
C LEU A 733 24.61 -22.76 25.57
N GLN A 734 24.24 -23.79 26.34
CA GLN A 734 22.88 -24.00 26.86
C GLN A 734 22.94 -24.35 28.35
N LYS A 735 21.90 -23.98 29.09
CA LYS A 735 21.75 -24.32 30.50
C LYS A 735 21.30 -25.77 30.62
N GLN A 736 21.63 -26.46 31.72
CA GLN A 736 21.14 -27.81 31.97
C GLN A 736 19.60 -27.90 31.90
N GLY A 737 19.09 -28.97 31.29
CA GLY A 737 17.66 -29.15 31.06
C GLY A 737 17.32 -30.14 29.96
N TYR A 738 16.02 -30.23 29.68
CA TYR A 738 15.44 -31.00 28.58
C TYR A 738 15.22 -30.09 27.38
N TYR A 739 15.68 -30.50 26.20
CA TYR A 739 15.58 -29.72 24.97
C TYR A 739 14.99 -30.54 23.83
N ASN A 740 13.99 -29.97 23.15
CA ASN A 740 13.57 -30.45 21.84
C ASN A 740 14.09 -29.53 20.74
N TYR A 741 14.48 -30.16 19.64
CA TYR A 741 15.03 -29.47 18.50
C TYR A 741 14.82 -30.25 17.22
N GLN A 742 14.83 -29.54 16.10
CA GLN A 742 14.80 -30.09 14.75
C GLN A 742 15.76 -29.31 13.88
N TYR A 743 16.00 -29.79 12.66
CA TYR A 743 16.75 -29.07 11.65
C TYR A 743 15.79 -28.47 10.62
N LEU A 744 15.97 -27.18 10.30
CA LEU A 744 15.23 -26.48 9.24
C LEU A 744 16.18 -25.87 8.22
N THR A 745 15.70 -25.67 7.00
CA THR A 745 16.43 -24.91 5.97
C THR A 745 16.41 -23.40 6.26
N ASP A 746 17.17 -22.62 5.48
CA ASP A 746 17.14 -21.15 5.53
C ASP A 746 15.74 -20.55 5.34
N LYS A 747 14.87 -21.25 4.61
CA LYS A 747 13.46 -20.89 4.37
C LYS A 747 12.48 -21.38 5.45
N GLY A 748 12.95 -22.10 6.46
CA GLY A 748 12.09 -22.73 7.47
C GLY A 748 11.51 -24.07 7.03
N GLU A 749 11.90 -24.63 5.88
CA GLU A 749 11.34 -25.90 5.41
C GLU A 749 12.00 -27.09 6.13
N ILE A 750 11.24 -28.17 6.33
CA ILE A 750 11.77 -29.43 6.86
C ILE A 750 12.69 -30.08 5.79
N PRO A 751 13.98 -30.30 6.10
CA PRO A 751 14.93 -30.84 5.14
C PRO A 751 14.65 -32.33 4.88
N PRO A 752 15.10 -32.86 3.73
CA PRO A 752 14.95 -34.28 3.40
C PRO A 752 15.52 -35.24 4.46
N SER A 753 16.46 -34.80 5.30
CA SER A 753 16.99 -35.61 6.40
C SER A 753 16.01 -35.90 7.53
N GLU A 754 15.00 -35.04 7.73
CA GLU A 754 14.01 -35.17 8.82
C GLU A 754 12.78 -35.97 8.37
N GLY A 755 12.31 -35.73 7.14
CA GLY A 755 11.15 -36.40 6.54
C GLY A 755 9.80 -35.78 6.95
N ASN A 756 8.74 -36.21 6.26
CA ASN A 756 7.36 -35.82 6.54
C ASN A 756 6.50 -37.08 6.64
N PHE A 757 5.91 -37.31 7.82
CA PHE A 757 5.15 -38.51 8.14
C PHE A 757 3.78 -38.11 8.70
N TYR A 758 2.71 -38.68 8.15
CA TYR A 758 1.35 -38.40 8.59
C TYR A 758 1.10 -38.83 10.04
N GLU A 759 1.84 -39.81 10.56
CA GLU A 759 1.72 -40.32 11.93
C GLU A 759 2.25 -39.36 13.01
N THR A 760 3.04 -38.36 12.61
CA THR A 760 3.73 -37.45 13.55
C THR A 760 2.75 -36.75 14.47
N SER A 761 3.04 -36.74 15.77
CA SER A 761 2.25 -35.98 16.72
C SER A 761 2.52 -34.49 16.52
N ASN A 762 1.47 -33.74 16.16
CA ASN A 762 1.55 -32.30 15.99
C ASN A 762 0.48 -31.59 16.80
N ARG A 763 0.84 -30.41 17.27
CA ARG A 763 -0.07 -29.48 17.91
C ARG A 763 -0.49 -28.38 16.96
N TYR A 764 -1.79 -28.28 16.71
CA TYR A 764 -2.37 -27.23 15.90
C TYR A 764 -3.09 -26.22 16.78
N GLN A 765 -2.71 -24.95 16.65
CA GLN A 765 -3.30 -23.84 17.38
C GLN A 765 -4.17 -22.99 16.45
N VAL A 766 -5.35 -22.62 16.92
CA VAL A 766 -6.27 -21.73 16.22
C VAL A 766 -6.53 -20.52 17.11
N LEU A 767 -6.21 -19.34 16.60
CA LEU A 767 -6.44 -18.04 17.22
C LEU A 767 -7.51 -17.29 16.42
N VAL A 768 -8.48 -16.70 17.12
CA VAL A 768 -9.53 -15.89 16.50
C VAL A 768 -9.55 -14.53 17.16
N TYR A 769 -9.24 -13.50 16.38
CA TYR A 769 -9.34 -12.12 16.80
C TYR A 769 -10.64 -11.51 16.29
N TYR A 770 -11.17 -10.59 17.09
CA TYR A 770 -12.36 -9.84 16.78
C TYR A 770 -12.10 -8.35 16.94
N LYS A 771 -12.64 -7.56 16.01
CA LYS A 771 -12.68 -6.10 16.09
C LYS A 771 -14.14 -5.65 15.99
N GLU A 772 -14.61 -4.98 17.04
CA GLU A 772 -15.95 -4.41 17.06
C GLU A 772 -16.11 -3.35 15.96
N VAL A 773 -17.34 -3.11 15.48
CA VAL A 773 -17.60 -2.03 14.51
C VAL A 773 -17.23 -0.69 15.14
N GLY A 774 -16.22 -0.03 14.58
CA GLY A 774 -15.67 1.21 15.16
C GLY A 774 -14.73 0.99 16.36
N GLY A 775 -14.39 -0.27 16.66
CA GLY A 775 -13.34 -0.63 17.61
C GLY A 775 -11.96 -0.18 17.12
N ARG A 776 -11.06 0.08 18.06
CA ARG A 776 -9.75 0.70 17.80
C ARG A 776 -8.62 -0.32 17.65
N THR A 777 -8.74 -1.49 18.26
CA THR A 777 -7.73 -2.57 18.25
C THR A 777 -8.37 -3.93 17.96
N TRP A 778 -7.57 -4.90 17.53
CA TRP A 778 -7.93 -6.32 17.55
C TRP A 778 -7.88 -6.91 18.96
N GLN A 779 -8.89 -7.71 19.32
CA GLN A 779 -8.96 -8.44 20.59
C GLN A 779 -8.89 -9.95 20.31
N LEU A 780 -8.10 -10.69 21.08
CA LEU A 780 -8.05 -12.15 20.96
C LEU A 780 -9.25 -12.76 21.69
N VAL A 781 -10.25 -13.21 20.94
CA VAL A 781 -11.54 -13.64 21.49
C VAL A 781 -11.76 -15.16 21.51
N GLY A 782 -10.82 -15.91 20.95
CA GLY A 782 -10.88 -17.36 20.93
C GLY A 782 -9.50 -17.97 20.72
N TYR A 783 -9.21 -19.02 21.46
CA TYR A 783 -8.01 -19.84 21.32
C TYR A 783 -8.37 -21.32 21.53
N ARG A 784 -7.82 -22.19 20.68
CA ARG A 784 -7.90 -23.64 20.86
C ARG A 784 -6.64 -24.31 20.33
N ALA A 785 -6.11 -25.26 21.09
CA ALA A 785 -5.10 -26.19 20.62
C ALA A 785 -5.70 -27.60 20.47
N LEU A 786 -5.30 -28.29 19.41
CA LEU A 786 -5.55 -29.71 19.17
C LEU A 786 -4.19 -30.41 19.08
N ILE A 787 -4.04 -31.55 19.75
CA ILE A 787 -2.89 -32.44 19.54
C ILE A 787 -3.39 -33.62 18.74
N LEU A 788 -2.89 -33.80 17.53
CA LEU A 788 -3.07 -35.03 16.77
C LEU A 788 -2.06 -36.06 17.33
N ARG A 789 -2.54 -37.25 17.64
CA ARG A 789 -1.75 -38.35 18.23
C ARG A 789 -1.85 -39.60 17.38
#